data_AF-A0A923J5I6-F1
#
_entry.id   AF-A0A923J5I6-F1
#
_cell.length_a   1.000
_cell.length_b   1.000
_cell.length_c   1.000
_cell.angle_alpha   90.00
_cell.angle_beta   90.00
_cell.angle_gamma   90.00
#
_symmetry.space_group_name_H-M   'P 1'
#
loop_
_entity.id
_entity.type
_entity.pdbx_description
1 polymer ?
#
loop_
_entity_poly.entity_id
_entity_poly.type
_entity_poly.pdbx_seq_one_letter_code
_entity_poly.pdbx_strand_id
1 'polypeptide(L)'
;MDSQSISRYRIGVAGFILCSVVFLIYSNSFNAAWQFDDLPNITLNPNMHLEQLDTGSFIRAMHASPYEMRFEGQRLYRPVAVLSLALNWFVGRDDVFGYHLVNTLIHFATAFFLYLVVSSLLKAPNLPQRQEIQIHHISLLAALLWAMHPIQTQAVIYIVQRMAAMAALFTIGGIYFYVRFRHRNVGNWRYLNLLFCGFCYVLGIGSKENAALLPLSLTLMEIIFYQNLADKKTRQKVLVISLGLCVGIFFLGIVLFYFFRGDPIDFMSQLYLRRPFSLGERLMTEARVIFKYLSILIYPSVERLSLIHSVPLSTSLWVPWTTLPCIVGIVVLVCGSLAAIRKYPLMTFGLLFFLLNHAVESTFIPLEIIFEHRNYLPSMFLFLPLAAAIEIGFSYCQTRGRLIAAVAMIGIIVFIAVFGMGTYLRNLVWATPQTLWNDVLRKYPDNPRPYQVLADQYKAEKRFDYALALLTKSLELQKGRPSESLALSLNNLGNIYVDLGDFKQAKMYFSQAIQAYPRHEIARYNLIFVFIRTGEYQMALQAVDELLEMNPNHNKYINVKGFILYKMTDYNAAIRHFRRALQLAPGYLNGLINMGMALSRSGNFERADWFLRLAQAKAPNDTAIMFSRIDNALSSVNDVVVKENVDFLLRILTMEQISELLRNDEQSELLPYDLERAMSPVRKRLTMEF
;
A
#
# COMPACT_ATOMS: atom_id res chain seq x y z
N MET A 1 -33.96 36.76 -3.19
CA MET A 1 -33.04 35.88 -2.42
C MET A 1 -31.90 36.74 -1.91
N ASP A 2 -31.64 36.76 -0.60
CA ASP A 2 -30.51 37.49 -0.03
C ASP A 2 -29.18 36.88 -0.49
N SER A 3 -28.11 37.67 -0.56
CA SER A 3 -26.77 37.30 -1.07
C SER A 3 -26.24 35.98 -0.47
N GLN A 4 -26.46 35.75 0.83
CA GLN A 4 -26.08 34.50 1.50
C GLN A 4 -26.85 33.28 0.99
N SER A 5 -28.13 33.44 0.64
CA SER A 5 -28.97 32.35 0.12
C SER A 5 -28.53 31.94 -1.29
N ILE A 6 -28.14 32.91 -2.13
CA ILE A 6 -27.60 32.67 -3.48
C ILE A 6 -26.26 31.93 -3.39
N SER A 7 -25.39 32.34 -2.47
CA SER A 7 -24.11 31.68 -2.21
C SER A 7 -24.29 30.22 -1.80
N ARG A 8 -25.21 29.94 -0.86
CA ARG A 8 -25.55 28.57 -0.43
C ARG A 8 -26.09 27.72 -1.57
N TYR A 9 -26.98 28.28 -2.39
CA TYR A 9 -27.51 27.60 -3.57
C TYR A 9 -26.40 27.20 -4.55
N ARG A 10 -25.46 28.12 -4.85
CA ARG A 10 -24.32 27.83 -5.74
C ARG A 10 -23.39 26.75 -5.19
N ILE A 11 -23.17 26.71 -3.88
CA ILE A 11 -22.40 25.65 -3.24
C ILE A 11 -23.11 24.30 -3.42
N GLY A 12 -24.43 24.25 -3.24
CA GLY A 12 -25.24 23.04 -3.46
C GLY A 12 -25.16 22.54 -4.91
N VAL A 13 -25.31 23.46 -5.88
CA VAL A 13 -25.19 23.13 -7.31
C VAL A 13 -23.78 22.62 -7.66
N ALA A 14 -22.73 23.28 -7.16
CA ALA A 14 -21.35 22.83 -7.37
C ALA A 14 -21.12 21.44 -6.78
N GLY A 15 -21.64 21.15 -5.58
CA GLY A 15 -21.59 19.83 -4.97
C GLY A 15 -22.29 18.77 -5.82
N PHE A 16 -23.48 19.08 -6.35
CA PHE A 16 -24.21 18.16 -7.23
C PHE A 16 -23.46 17.88 -8.54
N ILE A 17 -22.89 18.91 -9.18
CA ILE A 17 -22.10 18.77 -10.41
C ILE A 17 -20.85 17.91 -10.15
N LEU A 18 -20.09 18.23 -9.08
CA LEU A 18 -18.91 17.46 -8.70
C LEU A 18 -19.26 16.00 -8.43
N CYS A 19 -20.32 15.73 -7.67
CA CYS A 19 -20.79 14.38 -7.39
C CYS A 19 -21.13 13.64 -8.68
N SER A 20 -22.00 14.22 -9.52
CA SER A 20 -22.44 13.60 -10.77
C SER A 20 -21.28 13.29 -11.71
N VAL A 21 -20.35 14.23 -11.89
CA VAL A 21 -19.19 14.03 -12.78
C VAL A 21 -18.24 12.98 -12.21
N VAL A 22 -17.90 13.03 -10.92
CA VAL A 22 -17.02 12.05 -10.28
C VAL A 22 -17.62 10.64 -10.38
N PHE A 23 -18.88 10.46 -10.03
CA PHE A 23 -19.53 9.15 -10.13
C PHE A 23 -19.64 8.66 -11.58
N LEU A 24 -19.86 9.55 -12.55
CA LEU A 24 -19.90 9.19 -13.97
C LEU A 24 -18.54 8.69 -14.46
N ILE A 25 -17.46 9.43 -14.23
CA ILE A 25 -16.13 9.07 -14.76
C ILE A 25 -15.51 7.86 -14.07
N TYR A 26 -15.93 7.53 -12.84
CA TYR A 26 -15.47 6.35 -12.09
C TYR A 26 -16.45 5.17 -12.12
N SER A 27 -17.61 5.32 -12.78
CA SER A 27 -18.69 4.30 -12.79
C SER A 27 -18.24 2.92 -13.26
N ASN A 28 -17.30 2.85 -14.21
CA ASN A 28 -16.77 1.59 -14.75
C ASN A 28 -15.63 0.97 -13.90
N SER A 29 -15.34 1.52 -12.71
CA SER A 29 -14.30 1.00 -11.81
C SER A 29 -14.84 0.25 -10.60
N PHE A 30 -16.15 0.28 -10.33
CA PHE A 30 -16.72 -0.31 -9.11
C PHE A 30 -16.55 -1.83 -8.99
N ASN A 31 -16.35 -2.54 -10.11
CA ASN A 31 -16.11 -3.98 -10.12
C ASN A 31 -14.65 -4.32 -10.45
N ALA A 32 -13.71 -3.36 -10.35
CA ALA A 32 -12.31 -3.63 -10.55
C ALA A 32 -11.78 -4.60 -9.48
N ALA A 33 -11.03 -5.62 -9.90
CA ALA A 33 -10.51 -6.66 -9.01
C ALA A 33 -9.48 -6.12 -8.00
N TRP A 34 -9.18 -6.90 -6.98
CA TRP A 34 -8.06 -6.67 -6.06
C TRP A 34 -6.73 -6.59 -6.82
N GLN A 35 -5.93 -5.56 -6.56
CA GLN A 35 -4.68 -5.30 -7.29
C GLN A 35 -3.46 -5.30 -6.36
N PHE A 36 -2.36 -5.89 -6.81
CA PHE A 36 -1.02 -5.74 -6.23
C PHE A 36 -0.97 -5.71 -4.68
N ASP A 37 -0.75 -4.55 -4.05
CA ASP A 37 -0.63 -4.42 -2.59
C ASP A 37 -1.97 -4.57 -1.85
N ASP A 38 -3.13 -4.56 -2.53
CA ASP A 38 -4.41 -4.85 -1.90
C ASP A 38 -4.42 -6.25 -1.27
N LEU A 39 -3.76 -7.22 -1.93
CA LEU A 39 -3.71 -8.60 -1.48
C LEU A 39 -3.02 -8.73 -0.10
N PRO A 40 -1.73 -8.36 0.07
CA PRO A 40 -1.06 -8.47 1.36
C PRO A 40 -1.59 -7.49 2.41
N ASN A 41 -2.22 -6.37 2.02
CA ASN A 41 -2.74 -5.41 2.98
C ASN A 41 -4.14 -5.75 3.49
N ILE A 42 -4.98 -6.42 2.69
CA ILE A 42 -6.40 -6.59 2.98
C ILE A 42 -6.78 -8.07 2.93
N THR A 43 -6.76 -8.71 1.76
CA THR A 43 -7.37 -10.05 1.60
C THR A 43 -6.57 -11.14 2.32
N LEU A 44 -5.23 -11.06 2.30
CA LEU A 44 -4.33 -12.01 2.93
C LEU A 44 -3.93 -11.61 4.36
N ASN A 45 -4.47 -10.52 4.90
CA ASN A 45 -4.12 -10.01 6.21
C ASN A 45 -5.25 -10.27 7.23
N PRO A 46 -5.17 -11.35 8.01
CA PRO A 46 -6.24 -11.71 8.95
C PRO A 46 -6.43 -10.66 10.05
N ASN A 47 -5.40 -9.86 10.38
CA ASN A 47 -5.53 -8.80 11.38
C ASN A 47 -6.48 -7.67 10.92
N MET A 48 -6.73 -7.54 9.62
CA MET A 48 -7.70 -6.59 9.05
C MET A 48 -9.15 -7.06 9.14
N HIS A 49 -9.36 -8.36 9.33
CA HIS A 49 -10.67 -8.98 9.15
C HIS A 49 -11.51 -8.84 10.42
N LEU A 50 -12.14 -7.68 10.59
CA LEU A 50 -13.04 -7.44 11.71
C LEU A 50 -14.25 -8.38 11.66
N GLU A 51 -14.47 -9.12 12.74
CA GLU A 51 -15.65 -9.96 12.96
C GLU A 51 -16.63 -9.34 13.95
N GLN A 52 -16.13 -8.49 14.85
CA GLN A 52 -16.88 -7.85 15.92
C GLN A 52 -16.42 -6.39 16.09
N LEU A 53 -17.32 -5.53 16.58
CA LEU A 53 -17.08 -4.11 16.83
C LEU A 53 -16.71 -3.87 18.30
N ASP A 54 -15.56 -4.40 18.72
CA ASP A 54 -15.01 -4.23 20.06
C ASP A 54 -13.62 -3.56 20.04
N THR A 55 -13.20 -3.04 21.18
CA THR A 55 -11.91 -2.34 21.36
C THR A 55 -10.72 -3.21 21.01
N GLY A 56 -10.75 -4.51 21.35
CA GLY A 56 -9.67 -5.44 21.04
C GLY A 56 -9.52 -5.62 19.54
N SER A 57 -10.64 -5.79 18.82
CA SER A 57 -10.65 -5.93 17.37
C SER A 57 -10.17 -4.67 16.65
N PHE A 58 -10.55 -3.48 17.12
CA PHE A 58 -10.02 -2.22 16.56
C PHE A 58 -8.51 -2.05 16.79
N ILE A 59 -8.02 -2.40 17.98
CA ILE A 59 -6.57 -2.35 18.26
C ILE A 59 -5.83 -3.33 17.33
N ARG A 60 -6.32 -4.57 17.18
CA ARG A 60 -5.71 -5.53 16.23
C ARG A 60 -5.67 -4.97 14.81
N ALA A 61 -6.78 -4.42 14.33
CA ALA A 61 -6.84 -3.82 13.01
C ALA A 61 -5.83 -2.67 12.86
N MET A 62 -5.73 -1.73 13.81
CA MET A 62 -4.79 -0.60 13.74
C MET A 62 -3.30 -1.01 13.67
N HIS A 63 -2.99 -2.25 14.04
CA HIS A 63 -1.64 -2.82 13.96
C HIS A 63 -1.45 -3.73 12.73
N ALA A 64 -2.45 -3.90 11.87
CA ALA A 64 -2.43 -4.83 10.74
C ALA A 64 -1.51 -4.35 9.60
N SER A 65 -0.20 -4.51 9.78
CA SER A 65 0.82 -4.21 8.77
C SER A 65 1.00 -5.39 7.78
N PRO A 66 1.11 -5.14 6.47
CA PRO A 66 1.39 -6.20 5.49
C PRO A 66 2.78 -6.83 5.67
N TYR A 67 3.66 -6.18 6.46
CA TYR A 67 5.03 -6.61 6.70
C TYR A 67 5.20 -7.41 7.99
N GLU A 68 4.18 -7.53 8.83
CA GLU A 68 4.26 -8.27 10.11
C GLU A 68 4.41 -9.79 9.92
N MET A 69 4.13 -10.33 8.73
CA MET A 69 4.57 -11.70 8.39
C MET A 69 6.11 -11.85 8.31
N ARG A 70 6.86 -10.74 8.26
CA ARG A 70 8.33 -10.73 8.09
C ARG A 70 9.10 -10.02 9.22
N PHE A 71 8.45 -9.21 10.05
CA PHE A 71 9.11 -8.50 11.15
C PHE A 71 8.20 -8.49 12.39
N GLU A 72 8.65 -9.14 13.48
CA GLU A 72 7.92 -9.18 14.75
C GLU A 72 7.92 -7.82 15.45
N GLY A 73 6.73 -7.33 15.77
CA GLY A 73 6.50 -6.19 16.64
C GLY A 73 5.20 -5.47 16.27
N GLN A 74 4.19 -5.54 17.15
CA GLN A 74 2.91 -4.84 17.01
C GLN A 74 3.16 -3.33 16.91
N ARG A 75 3.25 -2.79 15.69
CA ARG A 75 3.44 -1.35 15.46
C ARG A 75 2.23 -0.79 14.76
N LEU A 76 1.78 0.37 15.23
CA LEU A 76 0.71 1.12 14.56
C LEU A 76 1.09 1.34 13.10
N TYR A 77 0.23 0.86 12.20
CA TYR A 77 0.41 0.98 10.76
C TYR A 77 -0.79 1.73 10.17
N ARG A 78 -0.59 3.02 9.86
CA ARG A 78 -1.60 3.90 9.23
C ARG A 78 -3.02 3.67 9.79
N PRO A 79 -3.21 3.83 11.11
CA PRO A 79 -4.36 3.31 11.84
C PRO A 79 -5.70 3.82 11.33
N VAL A 80 -5.77 5.06 10.81
CA VAL A 80 -7.03 5.65 10.35
C VAL A 80 -7.47 5.05 9.01
N ALA A 81 -6.54 4.89 8.07
CA ALA A 81 -6.83 4.30 6.77
C ALA A 81 -7.10 2.80 6.89
N VAL A 82 -6.32 2.12 7.73
CA VAL A 82 -6.50 0.70 8.02
C VAL A 82 -7.83 0.44 8.70
N LEU A 83 -8.21 1.23 9.71
CA LEU A 83 -9.52 1.09 10.36
C LEU A 83 -10.67 1.32 9.37
N SER A 84 -10.54 2.27 8.45
CA SER A 84 -11.52 2.48 7.38
C SER A 84 -11.67 1.25 6.47
N LEU A 85 -10.56 0.60 6.09
CA LEU A 85 -10.59 -0.65 5.30
C LEU A 85 -11.18 -1.81 6.12
N ALA A 86 -10.81 -1.93 7.39
CA ALA A 86 -11.29 -2.97 8.29
C ALA A 86 -12.81 -2.86 8.56
N LEU A 87 -13.32 -1.63 8.71
CA LEU A 87 -14.78 -1.38 8.79
C LEU A 87 -15.48 -1.73 7.46
N ASN A 88 -14.82 -1.49 6.33
CA ASN A 88 -15.35 -1.90 5.03
C ASN A 88 -15.43 -3.43 4.93
N TRP A 89 -14.42 -4.15 5.44
CA TRP A 89 -14.42 -5.61 5.52
C TRP A 89 -15.54 -6.13 6.43
N PHE A 90 -15.78 -5.47 7.57
CA PHE A 90 -16.87 -5.85 8.47
C PHE A 90 -18.24 -5.83 7.76
N VAL A 91 -18.47 -4.84 6.89
CA VAL A 91 -19.76 -4.67 6.19
C VAL A 91 -19.88 -5.55 4.94
N GLY A 92 -18.86 -5.57 4.08
CA GLY A 92 -18.93 -6.16 2.74
C GLY A 92 -17.96 -7.32 2.48
N ARG A 93 -17.14 -7.70 3.47
CA ARG A 93 -16.10 -8.74 3.33
C ARG A 93 -15.19 -8.48 2.13
N ASP A 94 -15.13 -9.41 1.19
CA ASP A 94 -14.31 -9.40 -0.02
C ASP A 94 -14.99 -8.78 -1.24
N ASP A 95 -16.22 -8.25 -1.10
CA ASP A 95 -16.93 -7.53 -2.16
C ASP A 95 -16.24 -6.20 -2.47
N VAL A 96 -15.54 -6.16 -3.62
CA VAL A 96 -14.80 -4.99 -4.11
C VAL A 96 -15.69 -3.76 -4.33
N PHE A 97 -16.99 -3.94 -4.62
CA PHE A 97 -17.90 -2.83 -4.90
C PHE A 97 -17.94 -1.82 -3.76
N GLY A 98 -18.09 -2.31 -2.52
CA GLY A 98 -18.12 -1.46 -1.33
C GLY A 98 -16.83 -0.67 -1.14
N TYR A 99 -15.67 -1.26 -1.47
CA TYR A 99 -14.38 -0.58 -1.33
C TYR A 99 -14.21 0.56 -2.32
N HIS A 100 -14.57 0.33 -3.58
CA HIS A 100 -14.51 1.35 -4.62
C HIS A 100 -15.53 2.47 -4.36
N LEU A 101 -16.75 2.14 -3.91
CA LEU A 101 -17.75 3.14 -3.53
C LEU A 101 -17.23 4.09 -2.45
N VAL A 102 -16.64 3.55 -1.38
CA VAL A 102 -16.06 4.36 -0.30
C VAL A 102 -14.89 5.21 -0.82
N ASN A 103 -14.03 4.67 -1.68
CA ASN A 103 -12.94 5.45 -2.27
C ASN A 103 -13.47 6.60 -3.15
N THR A 104 -14.48 6.35 -3.98
CA THR A 104 -15.12 7.38 -4.81
C THR A 104 -15.80 8.45 -3.95
N LEU A 105 -16.43 8.07 -2.82
CA LEU A 105 -16.99 9.03 -1.86
C LEU A 105 -15.90 9.89 -1.20
N ILE A 106 -14.77 9.30 -0.82
CA ILE A 106 -13.60 10.03 -0.30
C ILE A 106 -13.06 10.99 -1.37
N HIS A 107 -12.98 10.55 -2.63
CA HIS A 107 -12.53 11.36 -3.74
C HIS A 107 -13.45 12.56 -3.99
N PHE A 108 -14.77 12.32 -4.03
CA PHE A 108 -15.78 13.37 -4.12
C PHE A 108 -15.68 14.36 -2.95
N ALA A 109 -15.61 13.86 -1.71
CA ALA A 109 -15.48 14.72 -0.52
C ALA A 109 -14.21 15.57 -0.59
N THR A 110 -13.10 15.00 -1.07
CA THR A 110 -11.83 15.72 -1.25
C THR A 110 -11.96 16.83 -2.29
N ALA A 111 -12.57 16.54 -3.45
CA ALA A 111 -12.82 17.53 -4.50
C ALA A 111 -13.76 18.65 -4.01
N PHE A 112 -14.77 18.30 -3.21
CA PHE A 112 -15.69 19.26 -2.63
C PHE A 112 -15.00 20.17 -1.59
N PHE A 113 -14.14 19.62 -0.73
CA PHE A 113 -13.33 20.44 0.16
C PHE A 113 -12.36 21.33 -0.61
N LEU A 114 -11.74 20.85 -1.69
CA LEU A 114 -10.90 21.67 -2.57
C LEU A 114 -11.70 22.86 -3.14
N TYR A 115 -12.91 22.62 -3.64
CA TYR A 115 -13.83 23.68 -4.08
C TYR A 115 -14.09 24.71 -2.96
N LEU A 116 -14.37 24.27 -1.73
CA LEU A 116 -14.62 25.15 -0.59
C LEU A 116 -13.39 25.96 -0.19
N VAL A 117 -12.21 25.33 -0.20
CA VAL A 117 -10.93 25.99 0.08
C VAL A 117 -10.66 27.06 -0.95
N VAL A 118 -10.72 26.72 -2.25
CA VAL A 118 -10.46 27.69 -3.33
C VAL A 118 -11.47 28.85 -3.28
N SER A 119 -12.75 28.55 -3.06
CA SER A 119 -13.80 29.58 -2.93
C SER A 119 -13.53 30.57 -1.81
N SER A 120 -12.96 30.08 -0.71
CA SER A 120 -12.62 30.90 0.46
C SER A 120 -11.27 31.60 0.29
N LEU A 121 -10.33 30.96 -0.40
CA LEU A 121 -8.99 31.49 -0.66
C LEU A 121 -9.04 32.66 -1.65
N LEU A 122 -9.88 32.59 -2.68
CA LEU A 122 -10.08 33.68 -3.64
C LEU A 122 -10.67 34.96 -3.01
N LYS A 123 -11.12 34.90 -1.75
CA LYS A 123 -11.58 36.04 -0.94
C LYS A 123 -10.49 36.59 0.00
N ALA A 124 -9.27 36.06 -0.07
CA ALA A 124 -8.17 36.48 0.80
C ALA A 124 -7.68 37.91 0.48
N PRO A 125 -7.15 38.64 1.48
CA PRO A 125 -6.86 40.07 1.35
C PRO A 125 -5.77 40.40 0.32
N ASN A 126 -4.80 39.50 0.11
CA ASN A 126 -3.72 39.74 -0.86
C ASN A 126 -4.09 39.36 -2.31
N LEU A 127 -5.36 39.03 -2.58
CA LEU A 127 -5.84 38.73 -3.93
C LEU A 127 -6.76 39.85 -4.45
N PRO A 128 -6.80 40.05 -5.78
CA PRO A 128 -7.78 40.95 -6.39
C PRO A 128 -9.20 40.55 -6.01
N GLN A 129 -10.04 41.53 -5.69
CA GLN A 129 -11.46 41.28 -5.45
C GLN A 129 -12.11 40.74 -6.73
N ARG A 130 -12.92 39.70 -6.57
CA ARG A 130 -13.64 39.04 -7.66
C ARG A 130 -15.12 39.01 -7.36
N GLN A 131 -15.93 39.01 -8.40
CA GLN A 131 -17.36 38.80 -8.25
C GLN A 131 -17.62 37.39 -7.72
N GLU A 132 -18.67 37.23 -6.91
CA GLU A 132 -18.98 35.95 -6.29
C GLU A 132 -19.23 34.84 -7.32
N ILE A 133 -19.82 35.16 -8.48
CA ILE A 133 -20.01 34.23 -9.61
C ILE A 133 -18.67 33.66 -10.08
N GLN A 134 -17.70 34.54 -10.37
CA GLN A 134 -16.37 34.17 -10.86
C GLN A 134 -15.63 33.30 -9.84
N ILE A 135 -15.79 33.58 -8.54
CA ILE A 135 -15.20 32.76 -7.47
C ILE A 135 -15.72 31.32 -7.57
N HIS A 136 -17.03 31.13 -7.71
CA HIS A 136 -17.61 29.79 -7.82
C HIS A 136 -17.21 29.08 -9.12
N HIS A 137 -17.13 29.80 -10.26
CA HIS A 137 -16.69 29.22 -11.53
C HIS A 137 -15.24 28.73 -11.45
N ILE A 138 -14.31 29.58 -10.98
CA ILE A 138 -12.90 29.22 -10.84
C ILE A 138 -12.75 28.05 -9.87
N SER A 139 -13.47 28.07 -8.75
CA SER A 139 -13.39 27.02 -7.73
C SER A 139 -13.93 25.69 -8.24
N LEU A 140 -15.06 25.71 -8.95
CA LEU A 140 -15.67 24.50 -9.52
C LEU A 140 -14.78 23.93 -10.61
N LEU A 141 -14.28 24.77 -11.51
CA LEU A 141 -13.39 24.35 -12.59
C LEU A 141 -12.06 23.80 -12.05
N ALA A 142 -11.44 24.44 -11.06
CA ALA A 142 -10.22 23.94 -10.44
C ALA A 142 -10.43 22.56 -9.78
N ALA A 143 -11.54 22.40 -9.04
CA ALA A 143 -11.88 21.13 -8.40
C ALA A 143 -12.20 20.02 -9.42
N LEU A 144 -12.95 20.34 -10.49
CA LEU A 144 -13.24 19.41 -11.58
C LEU A 144 -11.97 18.98 -12.31
N LEU A 145 -11.11 19.92 -12.71
CA LEU A 145 -9.87 19.60 -13.41
C LEU A 145 -8.94 18.71 -12.56
N TRP A 146 -8.89 18.92 -11.25
CA TRP A 146 -8.13 18.03 -10.37
C TRP A 146 -8.76 16.65 -10.22
N ALA A 147 -10.08 16.58 -9.96
CA ALA A 147 -10.80 15.34 -9.71
C ALA A 147 -10.89 14.44 -10.97
N MET A 148 -11.05 15.07 -12.13
CA MET A 148 -11.18 14.39 -13.42
C MET A 148 -9.83 14.00 -14.02
N HIS A 149 -8.71 14.34 -13.39
CA HIS A 149 -7.39 14.08 -13.94
C HIS A 149 -7.04 12.58 -13.92
N PRO A 150 -6.64 11.95 -15.05
CA PRO A 150 -6.38 10.52 -15.11
C PRO A 150 -5.32 9.99 -14.12
N ILE A 151 -4.37 10.84 -13.71
CA ILE A 151 -3.38 10.54 -12.66
C ILE A 151 -4.01 10.15 -11.31
N GLN A 152 -5.24 10.60 -11.02
CA GLN A 152 -5.91 10.30 -9.75
C GLN A 152 -6.42 8.87 -9.67
N THR A 153 -6.53 8.15 -10.80
CA THR A 153 -7.02 6.77 -10.84
C THR A 153 -6.25 5.85 -9.90
N GLN A 154 -4.92 6.02 -9.76
CA GLN A 154 -4.13 5.22 -8.83
C GLN A 154 -4.45 5.49 -7.35
N ALA A 155 -4.97 6.66 -6.98
CA ALA A 155 -5.38 6.92 -5.60
C ALA A 155 -6.84 6.53 -5.32
N VAL A 156 -7.68 6.47 -6.35
CA VAL A 156 -9.13 6.20 -6.23
C VAL A 156 -9.44 4.72 -6.42
N ILE A 157 -8.91 4.09 -7.47
CA ILE A 157 -9.27 2.71 -7.86
C ILE A 157 -8.37 1.68 -7.19
N TYR A 158 -7.10 2.00 -6.96
CA TYR A 158 -6.22 1.11 -6.22
C TYR A 158 -6.62 1.13 -4.74
N ILE A 159 -7.33 0.09 -4.28
CA ILE A 159 -8.14 0.14 -3.06
C ILE A 159 -7.31 0.57 -1.84
N VAL A 160 -6.14 -0.05 -1.64
CA VAL A 160 -5.23 0.24 -0.54
C VAL A 160 -4.71 1.68 -0.54
N GLN A 161 -4.66 2.34 -1.71
CA GLN A 161 -4.29 3.76 -1.81
C GLN A 161 -5.39 4.71 -1.31
N ARG A 162 -6.49 4.18 -0.76
CA ARG A 162 -7.37 4.89 0.18
C ARG A 162 -6.58 5.66 1.23
N MET A 163 -5.42 5.13 1.66
CA MET A 163 -4.47 5.80 2.54
C MET A 163 -4.06 7.19 2.02
N ALA A 164 -3.69 7.29 0.75
CA ALA A 164 -3.31 8.55 0.11
C ALA A 164 -4.53 9.48 -0.07
N ALA A 165 -5.68 8.92 -0.47
CA ALA A 165 -6.90 9.68 -0.66
C ALA A 165 -7.42 10.30 0.65
N MET A 166 -7.41 9.54 1.75
CA MET A 166 -7.81 10.02 3.08
C MET A 166 -6.82 11.04 3.66
N ALA A 167 -5.51 10.81 3.50
CA ALA A 167 -4.51 11.78 3.92
C ALA A 167 -4.71 13.14 3.22
N ALA A 168 -5.03 13.12 1.94
CA ALA A 168 -5.35 14.32 1.17
C ALA A 168 -6.69 14.96 1.59
N LEU A 169 -7.75 14.16 1.79
CA LEU A 169 -9.05 14.61 2.33
C LEU A 169 -8.88 15.39 3.63
N PHE A 170 -8.16 14.80 4.59
CA PHE A 170 -7.94 15.44 5.88
C PHE A 170 -6.99 16.63 5.79
N THR A 171 -5.99 16.60 4.91
CA THR A 171 -5.12 17.77 4.68
C THR A 171 -5.93 18.95 4.12
N ILE A 172 -6.73 18.75 3.08
CA ILE A 172 -7.54 19.82 2.49
C ILE A 172 -8.68 20.26 3.43
N GLY A 173 -9.25 19.36 4.23
CA GLY A 173 -10.18 19.67 5.30
C GLY A 173 -9.54 20.53 6.39
N GLY A 174 -8.31 20.23 6.79
CA GLY A 174 -7.53 21.04 7.72
C GLY A 174 -7.27 22.45 7.17
N ILE A 175 -6.89 22.56 5.91
CA ILE A 175 -6.76 23.84 5.20
C ILE A 175 -8.08 24.61 5.20
N TYR A 176 -9.20 23.94 4.91
CA TYR A 176 -10.53 24.57 4.93
C TYR A 176 -10.85 25.19 6.29
N PHE A 177 -10.70 24.42 7.37
CA PHE A 177 -10.96 24.93 8.71
C PHE A 177 -9.99 26.04 9.10
N TYR A 178 -8.72 25.97 8.71
CA TYR A 178 -7.78 27.06 8.94
C TYR A 178 -8.19 28.35 8.21
N VAL A 179 -8.59 28.28 6.94
CA VAL A 179 -9.08 29.43 6.19
C VAL A 179 -10.35 30.01 6.83
N ARG A 180 -11.25 29.17 7.33
CA ARG A 180 -12.44 29.61 8.10
C ARG A 180 -12.07 30.29 9.41
N PHE A 181 -11.03 29.82 10.10
CA PHE A 181 -10.45 30.50 11.26
C PHE A 181 -9.92 31.89 10.89
N ARG A 182 -9.27 32.05 9.73
CA ARG A 182 -8.73 33.35 9.29
C ARG A 182 -9.80 34.37 8.91
N HIS A 183 -10.90 33.93 8.30
CA HIS A 183 -12.02 34.79 7.90
C HIS A 183 -12.97 35.19 9.06
N ARG A 184 -12.86 34.56 10.24
CA ARG A 184 -13.66 34.91 11.42
C ARG A 184 -12.88 35.81 12.35
N ASN A 185 -13.41 37.00 12.65
CA ASN A 185 -12.73 37.95 13.52
C ASN A 185 -12.87 37.64 15.02
N VAL A 186 -14.05 37.20 15.50
CA VAL A 186 -14.34 37.00 16.93
C VAL A 186 -15.26 35.76 17.14
N GLY A 187 -15.22 35.18 18.35
CA GLY A 187 -16.20 34.18 18.83
C GLY A 187 -15.67 32.74 18.94
N ASN A 188 -16.36 31.91 19.74
CA ASN A 188 -15.95 30.52 20.04
C ASN A 188 -15.77 29.65 18.78
N TRP A 189 -16.61 29.87 17.78
CA TRP A 189 -16.51 29.19 16.47
C TRP A 189 -15.17 29.42 15.79
N ARG A 190 -14.48 30.55 16.03
CA ARG A 190 -13.14 30.79 15.49
C ARG A 190 -12.17 29.70 16.01
N TYR A 191 -12.07 29.53 17.32
CA TYR A 191 -11.16 28.54 17.92
C TYR A 191 -11.61 27.10 17.66
N LEU A 192 -12.91 26.85 17.52
CA LEU A 192 -13.41 25.54 17.12
C LEU A 192 -12.93 25.13 15.72
N ASN A 193 -12.84 26.07 14.77
CA ASN A 193 -12.23 25.79 13.46
C ASN A 193 -10.74 25.42 13.60
N LEU A 194 -10.01 26.06 14.51
CA LEU A 194 -8.60 25.69 14.75
C LEU A 194 -8.48 24.29 15.37
N LEU A 195 -9.39 23.92 16.27
CA LEU A 195 -9.48 22.56 16.82
C LEU A 195 -9.80 21.53 15.73
N PHE A 196 -10.76 21.80 14.84
CA PHE A 196 -11.04 20.92 13.71
C PHE A 196 -9.86 20.81 12.74
N CYS A 197 -9.12 21.89 12.51
CA CYS A 197 -7.86 21.83 11.76
C CYS A 197 -6.86 20.87 12.42
N GLY A 198 -6.68 20.95 13.74
CA GLY A 198 -5.83 20.03 14.50
C GLY A 198 -6.31 18.58 14.45
N PHE A 199 -7.63 18.36 14.54
CA PHE A 199 -8.23 17.03 14.42
C PHE A 199 -7.99 16.41 13.04
N CYS A 200 -8.22 17.18 11.97
CA CYS A 200 -7.89 16.77 10.61
C CYS A 200 -6.39 16.45 10.45
N TYR A 201 -5.51 17.22 11.08
CA TYR A 201 -4.07 16.95 11.02
C TYR A 201 -3.72 15.55 11.57
N VAL A 202 -4.26 15.21 12.75
CA VAL A 202 -4.04 13.91 13.38
C VAL A 202 -4.60 12.77 12.51
N LEU A 203 -5.82 12.94 11.97
CA LEU A 203 -6.41 11.93 11.08
C LEU A 203 -5.63 11.77 9.77
N GLY A 204 -5.09 12.87 9.23
CA GLY A 204 -4.24 12.88 8.05
C GLY A 204 -2.98 12.07 8.27
N ILE A 205 -2.22 12.35 9.35
CA ILE A 205 -1.00 11.60 9.70
C ILE A 205 -1.33 10.13 9.94
N GLY A 206 -2.44 9.85 10.64
CA GLY A 206 -2.91 8.50 10.87
C GLY A 206 -3.33 7.75 9.60
N SER A 207 -3.53 8.45 8.47
CA SER A 207 -3.83 7.85 7.17
C SER A 207 -2.56 7.65 6.32
N LYS A 208 -1.69 8.66 6.27
CA LYS A 208 -0.38 8.61 5.57
C LYS A 208 0.56 9.67 6.10
N GLU A 209 1.85 9.34 6.14
CA GLU A 209 2.93 10.17 6.68
C GLU A 209 3.10 11.54 5.98
N ASN A 210 2.72 11.66 4.71
CA ASN A 210 2.87 12.91 3.94
C ASN A 210 1.97 14.06 4.47
N ALA A 211 0.86 13.75 5.16
CA ALA A 211 -0.01 14.74 5.79
C ALA A 211 0.69 15.53 6.92
N ALA A 212 1.84 15.04 7.41
CA ALA A 212 2.68 15.75 8.39
C ALA A 212 3.10 17.15 7.93
N LEU A 213 3.08 17.41 6.61
CA LEU A 213 3.42 18.70 5.99
C LEU A 213 2.32 19.77 6.07
N LEU A 214 1.14 19.46 6.61
CA LEU A 214 0.04 20.43 6.72
C LEU A 214 0.48 21.76 7.39
N PRO A 215 1.19 21.80 8.54
CA PRO A 215 1.61 23.06 9.16
C PRO A 215 2.49 23.94 8.25
N LEU A 216 3.37 23.32 7.45
CA LEU A 216 4.19 24.03 6.47
C LEU A 216 3.34 24.55 5.31
N SER A 217 2.36 23.76 4.85
CA SER A 217 1.40 24.19 3.81
C SER A 217 0.54 25.37 4.28
N LEU A 218 0.10 25.37 5.55
CA LEU A 218 -0.62 26.48 6.16
C LEU A 218 0.26 27.73 6.29
N THR A 219 1.53 27.55 6.67
CA THR A 219 2.49 28.64 6.75
C THR A 219 2.72 29.29 5.38
N LEU A 220 2.91 28.48 4.33
CA LEU A 220 3.02 28.95 2.96
C LEU A 220 1.76 29.74 2.53
N MET A 221 0.57 29.25 2.86
CA MET A 221 -0.69 29.93 2.60
C MET A 221 -0.79 31.27 3.34
N GLU A 222 -0.43 31.31 4.62
CA GLU A 222 -0.46 32.51 5.45
C GLU A 222 0.46 33.60 4.88
N ILE A 223 1.67 33.22 4.46
CA ILE A 223 2.67 34.10 3.82
C ILE A 223 2.13 34.74 2.54
N ILE A 224 1.52 33.94 1.66
CA ILE A 224 1.11 34.40 0.33
C ILE A 224 -0.17 35.22 0.41
N PHE A 225 -1.17 34.77 1.18
CA PHE A 225 -2.54 35.27 1.06
C PHE A 225 -2.99 36.22 2.17
N TYR A 226 -2.40 36.16 3.36
CA TYR A 226 -2.91 36.88 4.54
C TYR A 226 -1.91 37.86 5.16
N GLN A 227 -0.60 37.58 5.09
CA GLN A 227 0.42 38.40 5.72
C GLN A 227 0.86 39.56 4.82
N ASN A 228 1.11 40.72 5.43
CA ASN A 228 1.69 41.85 4.74
C ASN A 228 3.23 41.79 4.82
N LEU A 229 3.85 41.11 3.86
CA LEU A 229 5.31 40.97 3.79
C LEU A 229 6.06 42.27 3.46
N ALA A 230 5.35 43.39 3.18
CA ALA A 230 5.98 44.70 3.07
C ALA A 230 6.45 45.21 4.44
N ASP A 231 5.78 44.83 5.52
CA ASP A 231 6.20 45.15 6.88
C ASP A 231 7.40 44.28 7.33
N LYS A 232 8.50 44.93 7.71
CA LYS A 232 9.74 44.28 8.15
C LYS A 232 9.51 43.44 9.42
N LYS A 233 8.67 43.89 10.35
CA LYS A 233 8.42 43.19 11.63
C LYS A 233 7.62 41.91 11.40
N THR A 234 6.60 41.98 10.55
CA THR A 234 5.82 40.81 10.10
C THR A 234 6.70 39.81 9.35
N ARG A 235 7.56 40.27 8.43
CA ARG A 235 8.51 39.42 7.70
C ARG A 235 9.45 38.66 8.63
N GLN A 236 10.02 39.33 9.64
CA GLN A 236 10.91 38.68 10.62
C GLN A 236 10.18 37.65 11.46
N LYS A 237 8.97 37.96 11.95
CA LYS A 237 8.15 37.01 12.73
C LYS A 237 7.82 35.74 11.92
N VAL A 238 7.37 35.92 10.68
CA VAL A 238 7.07 34.82 9.76
C VAL A 238 8.30 33.94 9.51
N LEU A 239 9.47 34.56 9.28
CA LEU A 239 10.71 33.82 9.04
C LEU A 239 11.09 32.97 10.27
N VAL A 240 11.03 33.55 11.47
CA VAL A 240 11.36 32.84 12.71
C VAL A 240 10.39 31.70 13.00
N ILE A 241 9.09 31.91 12.80
CA ILE A 241 8.08 30.85 13.01
C ILE A 241 8.27 29.72 11.99
N SER A 242 8.45 30.06 10.70
CA SER A 242 8.70 29.07 9.65
C SER A 242 9.96 28.26 9.92
N LEU A 243 11.07 28.94 10.29
CA LEU A 243 12.33 28.30 10.62
C LEU A 243 12.20 27.43 11.87
N GLY A 244 11.52 27.93 12.91
CA GLY A 244 11.25 27.20 14.15
C GLY A 244 10.41 25.94 13.93
N LEU A 245 9.41 25.99 13.03
CA LEU A 245 8.63 24.82 12.64
C LEU A 245 9.47 23.80 11.86
N CYS A 246 10.28 24.25 10.89
CA CYS A 246 11.18 23.36 10.14
C CYS A 246 12.20 22.68 11.06
N VAL A 247 12.85 23.45 11.93
CA VAL A 247 13.81 22.95 12.92
C VAL A 247 13.12 22.03 13.93
N GLY A 248 11.94 22.41 14.42
CA GLY A 248 11.16 21.61 15.37
C GLY A 248 10.72 20.26 14.79
N ILE A 249 10.24 20.23 13.55
CA ILE A 249 9.87 18.98 12.85
C ILE A 249 11.12 18.12 12.62
N PHE A 250 12.24 18.72 12.21
CA PHE A 250 13.50 18.01 12.00
C PHE A 250 14.04 17.37 13.29
N PHE A 251 14.13 18.15 14.38
CA PHE A 251 14.59 17.65 15.67
C PHE A 251 13.61 16.63 16.28
N LEU A 252 12.30 16.86 16.17
CA LEU A 252 11.31 15.88 16.60
C LEU A 252 11.48 14.56 15.82
N GLY A 253 11.73 14.64 14.52
CA GLY A 253 12.03 13.47 13.68
C GLY A 253 13.27 12.71 14.18
N ILE A 254 14.36 13.41 14.47
CA ILE A 254 15.60 12.81 15.00
C ILE A 254 15.37 12.19 16.38
N VAL A 255 14.70 12.90 17.29
CA VAL A 255 14.44 12.43 18.65
C VAL A 255 13.56 11.18 18.60
N LEU A 256 12.43 11.22 17.88
CA LEU A 256 11.59 10.03 17.71
C LEU A 256 12.37 8.88 17.07
N PHE A 257 13.23 9.18 16.10
CA PHE A 257 14.03 8.15 15.46
C PHE A 257 15.01 7.50 16.46
N TYR A 258 15.80 8.28 17.19
CA TYR A 258 16.80 7.78 18.14
C TYR A 258 16.15 6.94 19.25
N PHE A 259 15.03 7.43 19.81
CA PHE A 259 14.30 6.73 20.88
C PHE A 259 13.63 5.43 20.41
N PHE A 260 13.22 5.31 19.14
CA PHE A 260 12.48 4.13 18.65
C PHE A 260 13.28 3.18 17.74
N ARG A 261 14.45 3.58 17.21
CA ARG A 261 15.14 2.85 16.12
C ARG A 261 16.67 2.75 16.28
N GLY A 262 17.29 3.37 17.28
CA GLY A 262 18.76 3.37 17.42
C GLY A 262 19.45 4.39 16.52
N ASP A 263 20.66 4.09 16.03
CA ASP A 263 21.44 5.00 15.17
C ASP A 263 20.75 5.23 13.81
N PRO A 264 20.34 6.49 13.48
CA PRO A 264 19.74 6.83 12.20
C PRO A 264 20.57 6.49 10.98
N ILE A 265 21.90 6.62 11.05
CA ILE A 265 22.76 6.42 9.89
C ILE A 265 22.82 4.94 9.53
N ASP A 266 23.04 4.09 10.54
CA ASP A 266 23.09 2.64 10.34
C ASP A 266 21.76 2.11 9.81
N PHE A 267 20.63 2.50 10.42
CA PHE A 267 19.31 2.08 9.94
C PHE A 267 19.03 2.51 8.49
N MET A 268 19.35 3.77 8.14
CA MET A 268 19.16 4.24 6.77
C MET A 268 20.04 3.47 5.79
N SER A 269 21.30 3.19 6.15
CA SER A 269 22.20 2.38 5.32
C SER A 269 21.62 0.98 5.07
N GLN A 270 21.08 0.34 6.11
CA GLN A 270 20.45 -0.98 6.02
C GLN A 270 19.22 -1.00 5.12
N LEU A 271 18.41 0.07 5.11
CA LEU A 271 17.26 0.17 4.22
C LEU A 271 17.67 0.31 2.75
N TYR A 272 18.75 1.04 2.47
CA TYR A 272 19.27 1.21 1.11
C TYR A 272 19.94 -0.05 0.56
N LEU A 273 20.46 -0.95 1.41
CA LEU A 273 20.95 -2.28 0.99
C LEU A 273 19.86 -3.15 0.34
N ARG A 274 18.58 -2.84 0.52
CA ARG A 274 17.44 -3.53 -0.11
C ARG A 274 17.00 -2.89 -1.44
N ARG A 275 17.64 -1.79 -1.86
CA ARG A 275 17.26 -1.04 -3.04
C ARG A 275 18.28 -1.20 -4.17
N PRO A 276 17.84 -1.16 -5.43
CA PRO A 276 18.75 -1.21 -6.58
C PRO A 276 19.43 0.15 -6.85
N PHE A 277 19.35 1.10 -5.90
CA PHE A 277 19.89 2.44 -5.98
C PHE A 277 20.35 2.91 -4.61
N SER A 278 21.36 3.77 -4.61
CA SER A 278 21.87 4.49 -3.43
C SER A 278 21.03 5.73 -3.10
N LEU A 279 21.30 6.34 -1.93
CA LEU A 279 20.71 7.62 -1.53
C LEU A 279 21.03 8.73 -2.54
N GLY A 280 22.29 8.83 -3.00
CA GLY A 280 22.72 9.85 -3.95
C GLY A 280 22.00 9.71 -5.30
N GLU A 281 21.93 8.48 -5.82
CA GLU A 281 21.21 8.19 -7.06
C GLU A 281 19.72 8.51 -6.93
N ARG A 282 19.10 8.17 -5.79
CA ARG A 282 17.70 8.52 -5.52
C ARG A 282 17.50 10.02 -5.59
N LEU A 283 18.22 10.81 -4.79
CA LEU A 283 18.02 12.27 -4.70
C LEU A 283 18.22 12.96 -6.05
N MET A 284 19.22 12.54 -6.82
CA MET A 284 19.43 13.05 -8.18
C MET A 284 18.31 12.65 -9.14
N THR A 285 17.83 11.41 -9.05
CA THR A 285 16.75 10.90 -9.91
C THR A 285 15.42 11.58 -9.58
N GLU A 286 15.12 11.83 -8.30
CA GLU A 286 13.89 12.48 -7.84
C GLU A 286 13.72 13.88 -8.44
N ALA A 287 14.81 14.62 -8.67
CA ALA A 287 14.74 15.90 -9.38
C ALA A 287 14.12 15.77 -10.78
N ARG A 288 14.46 14.71 -11.52
CA ARG A 288 13.87 14.40 -12.84
C ARG A 288 12.46 13.86 -12.71
N VAL A 289 12.15 13.12 -11.65
CA VAL A 289 10.80 12.62 -11.36
C VAL A 289 9.81 13.77 -11.13
N ILE A 290 10.21 14.82 -10.42
CA ILE A 290 9.37 16.03 -10.24
C ILE A 290 8.97 16.63 -11.60
N PHE A 291 9.91 16.75 -12.54
CA PHE A 291 9.61 17.21 -13.90
C PHE A 291 8.77 16.21 -14.69
N LYS A 292 8.98 14.89 -14.51
CA LYS A 292 8.10 13.86 -15.08
C LYS A 292 6.66 14.04 -14.58
N TYR A 293 6.44 14.26 -13.29
CA TYR A 293 5.12 14.53 -12.73
C TYR A 293 4.47 15.79 -13.30
N LEU A 294 5.19 16.92 -13.32
CA LEU A 294 4.70 18.15 -13.95
C LEU A 294 4.32 17.90 -15.42
N SER A 295 5.14 17.15 -16.15
CA SER A 295 4.85 16.82 -17.55
C SER A 295 3.61 15.94 -17.72
N ILE A 296 3.33 15.01 -16.80
CA ILE A 296 2.12 14.18 -16.82
C ILE A 296 0.88 15.04 -16.49
N LEU A 297 1.00 15.95 -15.53
CA LEU A 297 -0.08 16.85 -15.14
C LEU A 297 -0.47 17.85 -16.24
N ILE A 298 0.51 18.30 -17.04
CA ILE A 298 0.27 19.19 -18.17
C ILE A 298 -0.23 18.43 -19.40
N TYR A 299 0.32 17.23 -19.66
CA TYR A 299 -0.06 16.38 -20.79
C TYR A 299 -0.52 14.98 -20.32
N PRO A 300 -1.79 14.86 -19.89
CA PRO A 300 -2.33 13.68 -19.22
C PRO A 300 -2.80 12.60 -20.19
N SER A 301 -1.90 12.15 -21.06
CA SER A 301 -2.17 11.01 -21.92
C SER A 301 -2.18 9.71 -21.10
N VAL A 302 -3.22 8.89 -21.29
CA VAL A 302 -3.38 7.56 -20.66
C VAL A 302 -2.19 6.63 -20.98
N GLU A 303 -1.56 6.83 -22.14
CA GLU A 303 -0.36 6.09 -22.55
C GLU A 303 0.88 6.39 -21.69
N ARG A 304 0.91 7.55 -21.03
CA ARG A 304 2.02 7.97 -20.16
C ARG A 304 1.83 7.56 -18.70
N LEU A 305 0.67 7.00 -18.37
CA LEU A 305 0.33 6.53 -17.04
C LEU A 305 0.56 5.03 -16.93
N SER A 306 1.02 4.56 -15.78
CA SER A 306 1.31 3.16 -15.49
C SER A 306 1.37 2.93 -13.99
N LEU A 307 1.02 1.71 -13.55
CA LEU A 307 1.18 1.32 -12.15
C LEU A 307 2.65 1.47 -11.69
N ILE A 308 3.58 1.09 -12.59
CA ILE A 308 5.02 1.11 -12.38
C ILE A 308 5.68 1.77 -13.58
N HIS A 309 6.66 2.63 -13.31
CA HIS A 309 7.43 3.31 -14.36
C HIS A 309 8.89 2.84 -14.30
N SER A 310 9.50 2.64 -15.47
CA SER A 310 10.95 2.50 -15.58
C SER A 310 11.58 3.86 -15.84
N VAL A 311 12.19 4.44 -14.80
CA VAL A 311 12.95 5.70 -14.90
C VAL A 311 14.44 5.36 -14.83
N PRO A 312 15.26 5.77 -15.82
CA PRO A 312 16.70 5.58 -15.75
C PRO A 312 17.27 6.27 -14.52
N LEU A 313 18.03 5.56 -13.69
CA LEU A 313 18.66 6.12 -12.50
C LEU A 313 19.72 7.15 -12.87
N SER A 314 19.74 8.27 -12.15
CA SER A 314 20.79 9.28 -12.24
C SER A 314 22.01 8.85 -11.43
N THR A 315 23.06 8.37 -12.10
CA THR A 315 24.31 7.90 -11.47
C THR A 315 25.33 9.03 -11.28
N SER A 316 25.16 10.15 -12.00
CA SER A 316 25.92 11.37 -11.81
C SER A 316 25.10 12.60 -12.22
N LEU A 317 25.64 13.80 -12.01
CA LEU A 317 25.01 15.05 -12.46
C LEU A 317 24.82 15.10 -13.99
N TRP A 318 25.59 14.32 -14.75
CA TRP A 318 25.61 14.33 -16.22
C TRP A 318 24.99 13.08 -16.83
N VAL A 319 24.68 12.06 -16.04
CA VAL A 319 24.12 10.79 -16.52
C VAL A 319 22.87 10.43 -15.72
N PRO A 320 21.68 10.47 -16.35
CA PRO A 320 21.41 11.04 -17.67
C PRO A 320 21.66 12.56 -17.71
N TRP A 321 21.91 13.12 -18.90
CA TRP A 321 22.22 14.55 -19.08
C TRP A 321 21.12 15.48 -18.56
N THR A 322 19.89 14.97 -18.44
CA THR A 322 18.73 15.70 -17.89
C THR A 322 18.79 15.90 -16.37
N THR A 323 19.73 15.27 -15.66
CA THR A 323 19.86 15.35 -14.19
C THR A 323 20.18 16.77 -13.72
N LEU A 324 21.32 17.33 -14.14
CA LEU A 324 21.71 18.69 -13.75
C LEU A 324 20.67 19.75 -14.18
N PRO A 325 20.14 19.75 -15.42
CA PRO A 325 19.08 20.67 -15.82
C PRO A 325 17.82 20.59 -14.95
N CYS A 326 17.41 19.39 -14.50
CA CYS A 326 16.26 19.26 -13.61
C CYS A 326 16.57 19.77 -12.19
N ILE A 327 17.77 19.54 -11.67
CA ILE A 327 18.19 20.09 -10.36
C ILE A 327 18.18 21.62 -10.41
N VAL A 328 18.84 22.20 -11.42
CA VAL A 328 18.84 23.66 -11.65
C VAL A 328 17.42 24.17 -11.88
N GLY A 329 16.61 23.43 -12.63
CA GLY A 329 15.21 23.74 -12.90
C GLY A 329 14.37 23.84 -11.62
N ILE A 330 14.55 22.95 -10.65
CA ILE A 330 13.88 23.04 -9.34
C ILE A 330 14.31 24.32 -8.61
N VAL A 331 15.61 24.62 -8.58
CA VAL A 331 16.12 25.85 -7.94
C VAL A 331 15.51 27.09 -8.60
N VAL A 332 15.48 27.13 -9.94
CA VAL A 332 14.86 28.22 -10.70
C VAL A 332 13.36 28.31 -10.44
N LEU A 333 12.64 27.19 -10.36
CA LEU A 333 11.20 27.17 -10.04
C LEU A 333 10.94 27.72 -8.63
N VAL A 334 11.74 27.33 -7.63
CA VAL A 334 11.61 27.84 -6.26
C VAL A 334 11.94 29.32 -6.18
N CYS A 335 13.12 29.73 -6.64
CA CYS A 335 13.57 31.12 -6.60
C CYS A 335 12.65 32.03 -7.43
N GLY A 336 12.24 31.59 -8.62
CA GLY A 336 11.30 32.30 -9.48
C GLY A 336 9.92 32.43 -8.84
N SER A 337 9.41 31.38 -8.22
CA SER A 337 8.11 31.43 -7.50
C SER A 337 8.16 32.40 -6.32
N LEU A 338 9.26 32.41 -5.55
CA LEU A 338 9.46 33.34 -4.44
C LEU A 338 9.59 34.79 -4.93
N ALA A 339 10.30 35.04 -6.04
CA ALA A 339 10.38 36.37 -6.65
C ALA A 339 9.02 36.84 -7.20
N ALA A 340 8.21 35.92 -7.70
CA ALA A 340 6.90 36.21 -8.28
C ALA A 340 5.75 36.27 -7.25
N ILE A 341 6.01 36.06 -5.96
CA ILE A 341 4.99 35.85 -4.91
C ILE A 341 3.92 36.95 -4.85
N ARG A 342 4.30 38.21 -5.10
CA ARG A 342 3.36 39.35 -5.10
C ARG A 342 2.66 39.55 -6.45
N LYS A 343 3.29 39.15 -7.56
CA LYS A 343 2.79 39.36 -8.92
C LYS A 343 1.80 38.27 -9.34
N TYR A 344 2.10 37.02 -9.00
CA TYR A 344 1.31 35.85 -9.39
C TYR A 344 1.05 34.91 -8.20
N PRO A 345 0.37 35.38 -7.13
CA PRO A 345 0.21 34.64 -5.88
C PRO A 345 -0.45 33.25 -6.05
N LEU A 346 -1.43 33.12 -6.94
CA LEU A 346 -2.09 31.83 -7.22
C LEU A 346 -1.14 30.82 -7.86
N MET A 347 -0.32 31.25 -8.82
CA MET A 347 0.68 30.40 -9.49
C MET A 347 1.79 30.01 -8.52
N THR A 348 2.33 31.00 -7.78
CA THR A 348 3.34 30.77 -6.76
C THR A 348 2.87 29.77 -5.70
N PHE A 349 1.64 29.91 -5.20
CA PHE A 349 1.10 28.97 -4.22
C PHE A 349 0.97 27.56 -4.80
N GLY A 350 0.40 27.41 -6.01
CA GLY A 350 0.27 26.11 -6.66
C GLY A 350 1.60 25.39 -6.83
N LEU A 351 2.63 26.09 -7.32
CA LEU A 351 3.97 25.53 -7.55
C LEU A 351 4.69 25.20 -6.24
N LEU A 352 4.71 26.12 -5.27
CA LEU A 352 5.37 25.88 -3.98
C LEU A 352 4.65 24.82 -3.15
N PHE A 353 3.32 24.76 -3.20
CA PHE A 353 2.55 23.70 -2.55
C PHE A 353 2.85 22.33 -3.17
N PHE A 354 2.95 22.26 -4.49
CA PHE A 354 3.32 21.04 -5.21
C PHE A 354 4.72 20.52 -4.82
N LEU A 355 5.72 21.41 -4.80
CA LEU A 355 7.09 21.06 -4.42
C LEU A 355 7.20 20.69 -2.94
N LEU A 356 6.55 21.45 -2.06
CA LEU A 356 6.53 21.19 -0.62
C LEU A 356 5.94 19.81 -0.32
N ASN A 357 4.77 19.48 -0.89
CA ASN A 357 4.08 18.23 -0.57
C ASN A 357 4.71 16.99 -1.25
N HIS A 358 5.60 17.18 -2.23
CA HIS A 358 6.48 16.11 -2.72
C HIS A 358 7.71 15.89 -1.83
N ALA A 359 8.08 16.84 -0.95
CA ALA A 359 9.32 16.75 -0.20
C ALA A 359 9.42 15.45 0.62
N VAL A 360 8.38 15.05 1.37
CA VAL A 360 8.43 13.80 2.17
C VAL A 360 8.72 12.57 1.29
N GLU A 361 8.11 12.50 0.11
CA GLU A 361 8.18 11.30 -0.75
C GLU A 361 9.38 11.34 -1.71
N SER A 362 9.97 12.51 -1.97
CA SER A 362 11.15 12.74 -2.83
C SER A 362 12.43 13.07 -2.06
N THR A 363 12.53 12.64 -0.80
CA THR A 363 13.72 12.82 0.07
C THR A 363 14.52 11.51 0.25
N PHE A 364 15.28 11.43 1.35
CA PHE A 364 16.18 10.37 1.74
C PHE A 364 15.48 9.08 2.16
N ILE A 365 14.15 9.02 2.24
CA ILE A 365 13.44 7.79 2.58
C ILE A 365 13.51 6.84 1.37
N PRO A 366 14.01 5.58 1.51
CA PRO A 366 14.21 4.64 0.42
C PRO A 366 12.90 3.99 -0.03
N LEU A 367 11.96 4.82 -0.49
CA LEU A 367 10.74 4.40 -1.19
C LEU A 367 11.06 4.05 -2.64
N GLU A 368 10.08 3.51 -3.37
CA GLU A 368 10.20 3.40 -4.83
C GLU A 368 10.43 4.79 -5.46
N ILE A 369 11.07 4.83 -6.63
CA ILE A 369 11.45 6.09 -7.31
C ILE A 369 10.23 6.90 -7.75
N ILE A 370 9.15 6.24 -8.19
CA ILE A 370 8.03 6.95 -8.82
C ILE A 370 6.73 6.16 -8.63
N PHE A 371 5.68 6.90 -8.26
CA PHE A 371 4.32 6.41 -8.20
C PHE A 371 3.35 7.58 -8.43
N GLU A 372 2.29 7.35 -9.18
CA GLU A 372 1.36 8.40 -9.62
C GLU A 372 0.50 8.93 -8.48
N HIS A 373 0.05 8.04 -7.58
CA HIS A 373 -0.76 8.40 -6.41
C HIS A 373 -0.07 9.41 -5.47
N ARG A 374 1.25 9.58 -5.58
CA ARG A 374 2.03 10.62 -4.89
C ARG A 374 1.60 12.03 -5.28
N ASN A 375 1.04 12.20 -6.47
CA ASN A 375 0.55 13.49 -6.97
C ASN A 375 -0.84 13.85 -6.46
N TYR A 376 -1.54 12.94 -5.78
CA TYR A 376 -2.94 13.15 -5.41
C TYR A 376 -3.12 14.42 -4.55
N LEU A 377 -2.34 14.57 -3.48
CA LEU A 377 -2.33 15.80 -2.66
C LEU A 377 -1.56 16.96 -3.36
N PRO A 378 -0.29 16.79 -3.80
CA PRO A 378 0.51 17.91 -4.30
C PRO A 378 -0.07 18.63 -5.53
N SER A 379 -0.83 17.94 -6.39
CA SER A 379 -1.36 18.52 -7.63
C SER A 379 -2.59 19.43 -7.44
N MET A 380 -3.24 19.41 -6.28
CA MET A 380 -4.53 20.09 -6.03
C MET A 380 -4.58 21.55 -6.49
N PHE A 381 -3.55 22.34 -6.16
CA PHE A 381 -3.54 23.77 -6.46
C PHE A 381 -2.86 24.14 -7.78
N LEU A 382 -2.31 23.17 -8.53
CA LEU A 382 -1.72 23.44 -9.85
C LEU A 382 -2.78 23.78 -10.92
N PHE A 383 -4.01 23.31 -10.74
CA PHE A 383 -5.12 23.61 -11.66
C PHE A 383 -5.78 24.97 -11.39
N LEU A 384 -5.49 25.60 -10.24
CA LEU A 384 -6.10 26.88 -9.86
C LEU A 384 -5.73 28.04 -10.80
N PRO A 385 -4.44 28.27 -11.16
CA PRO A 385 -4.09 29.29 -12.13
C PRO A 385 -4.72 29.05 -13.51
N LEU A 386 -4.79 27.78 -13.94
CA LEU A 386 -5.42 27.39 -15.20
C LEU A 386 -6.92 27.70 -15.19
N ALA A 387 -7.63 27.33 -14.13
CA ALA A 387 -9.05 27.64 -13.97
C ALA A 387 -9.32 29.15 -13.95
N ALA A 388 -8.46 29.92 -13.27
CA ALA A 388 -8.54 31.38 -13.27
C ALA A 388 -8.30 31.99 -14.66
N ALA A 389 -7.35 31.44 -15.43
CA ALA A 389 -7.07 31.88 -16.80
C ALA A 389 -8.25 31.58 -17.74
N ILE A 390 -8.86 30.40 -17.63
CA ILE A 390 -10.05 30.02 -18.41
C ILE A 390 -11.22 30.97 -18.11
N GLU A 391 -11.49 31.29 -16.82
CA GLU A 391 -12.56 32.22 -16.46
C GLU A 391 -12.32 33.64 -16.99
N ILE A 392 -11.07 34.12 -16.94
CA ILE A 392 -10.69 35.42 -17.50
C ILE A 392 -10.90 35.43 -19.02
N GLY A 393 -10.43 34.39 -19.72
CA GLY A 393 -10.62 34.24 -21.17
C GLY A 393 -12.09 34.15 -21.55
N PHE A 394 -12.90 33.39 -20.81
CA PHE A 394 -14.33 33.28 -21.04
C PHE A 394 -15.06 34.61 -20.81
N SER A 395 -14.71 35.34 -19.75
CA SER A 395 -15.26 36.68 -19.49
C SER A 395 -14.94 37.66 -20.63
N TYR A 396 -13.73 37.59 -21.19
CA TYR A 396 -13.35 38.37 -22.37
C TYR A 396 -14.14 37.98 -23.63
N CYS A 397 -14.42 36.69 -23.83
CA CYS A 397 -15.27 36.23 -24.92
C CYS A 397 -16.71 36.75 -24.79
N GLN A 398 -17.25 36.84 -23.57
CA GLN A 398 -18.58 37.43 -23.33
C GLN A 398 -18.68 38.88 -23.77
N THR A 399 -17.62 39.67 -23.58
CA THR A 399 -17.61 41.09 -24.01
C THR A 399 -17.51 41.25 -25.53
N ARG A 400 -17.09 40.21 -26.27
CA ARG A 400 -16.94 40.24 -27.74
C ARG A 400 -18.20 39.85 -28.51
N GLY A 401 -19.16 39.18 -27.86
CA GLY A 401 -20.46 38.86 -28.44
C GLY A 401 -20.98 37.48 -28.05
N ARG A 402 -22.30 37.28 -28.16
CA ARG A 402 -22.98 36.05 -27.73
C ARG A 402 -22.49 34.79 -28.45
N LEU A 403 -22.20 34.89 -29.76
CA LEU A 403 -21.69 33.76 -30.55
C LEU A 403 -20.30 33.31 -30.06
N ILE A 404 -19.38 34.26 -29.85
CA ILE A 404 -18.02 33.95 -29.38
C ILE A 404 -18.06 33.34 -27.97
N ALA A 405 -18.92 33.85 -27.10
CA ALA A 405 -19.14 33.28 -25.77
C ALA A 405 -19.72 31.85 -25.84
N ALA A 406 -20.68 31.60 -26.73
CA ALA A 406 -21.25 30.26 -26.91
C ALA A 406 -20.20 29.26 -27.42
N VAL A 407 -19.38 29.65 -28.40
CA VAL A 407 -18.27 28.82 -28.90
C VAL A 407 -17.25 28.55 -27.81
N ALA A 408 -16.89 29.55 -27.00
CA ALA A 408 -15.97 29.38 -25.89
C ALA A 408 -16.54 28.43 -24.81
N MET A 409 -17.82 28.54 -24.47
CA MET A 409 -18.50 27.65 -23.53
C MET A 409 -18.53 26.21 -24.05
N ILE A 410 -18.87 25.99 -25.32
CA ILE A 410 -18.82 24.66 -25.95
C ILE A 410 -17.39 24.11 -25.88
N GLY A 411 -16.38 24.94 -26.18
CA GLY A 411 -14.97 24.56 -26.07
C GLY A 411 -14.59 24.11 -24.65
N ILE A 412 -15.05 24.82 -23.61
CA ILE A 412 -14.83 24.43 -22.21
C ILE A 412 -15.52 23.10 -21.88
N ILE A 413 -16.77 22.91 -22.32
CA ILE A 413 -17.52 21.66 -22.10
C ILE A 413 -16.83 20.48 -22.78
N VAL A 414 -16.43 20.65 -24.05
CA VAL A 414 -15.69 19.61 -24.80
C VAL A 414 -14.35 19.32 -24.13
N PHE A 415 -13.62 20.35 -23.69
CA PHE A 415 -12.37 20.18 -22.96
C PHE A 415 -12.57 19.34 -21.69
N ILE A 416 -13.56 19.68 -20.87
CA ILE A 416 -13.91 18.93 -19.65
C ILE A 416 -14.31 17.49 -20.00
N ALA A 417 -15.13 17.27 -21.03
CA ALA A 417 -15.57 15.94 -21.45
C ALA A 417 -14.40 15.06 -21.92
N VAL A 418 -13.50 15.59 -22.76
CA VAL A 418 -12.30 14.88 -23.23
C VAL A 418 -11.39 14.54 -22.05
N PHE A 419 -11.23 15.48 -21.11
CA PHE A 419 -10.42 15.26 -19.92
C PHE A 419 -10.97 14.14 -19.03
N GLY A 420 -12.29 14.16 -18.77
CA GLY A 420 -12.99 13.12 -18.00
C GLY A 420 -12.98 11.76 -18.69
N MET A 421 -13.09 11.75 -20.03
CA MET A 421 -13.00 10.53 -20.82
C MET A 421 -11.63 9.85 -20.66
N GLY A 422 -10.54 10.62 -20.52
CA GLY A 422 -9.23 10.07 -20.21
C GLY A 422 -9.21 9.25 -18.92
N THR A 423 -9.91 9.70 -17.88
CA THR A 423 -10.06 8.97 -16.61
C THR A 423 -10.91 7.72 -16.81
N TYR A 424 -12.07 7.86 -17.44
CA TYR A 424 -12.95 6.72 -17.73
C TYR A 424 -12.23 5.61 -18.52
N LEU A 425 -11.42 5.97 -19.53
CA LEU A 425 -10.61 5.03 -20.29
C LEU A 425 -9.48 4.41 -19.45
N ARG A 426 -8.83 5.20 -18.59
CA ARG A 426 -7.78 4.69 -17.70
C ARG A 426 -8.31 3.63 -16.73
N ASN A 427 -9.56 3.76 -16.28
CA ASN A 427 -10.19 2.79 -15.36
C ASN A 427 -10.26 1.38 -15.95
N LEU A 428 -10.38 1.24 -17.28
CA LEU A 428 -10.42 -0.07 -17.95
C LEU A 428 -9.14 -0.88 -17.73
N VAL A 429 -7.99 -0.22 -17.54
CA VAL A 429 -6.73 -0.91 -17.23
C VAL A 429 -6.77 -1.56 -15.85
N TRP A 430 -7.48 -0.94 -14.90
CA TRP A 430 -7.59 -1.42 -13.53
C TRP A 430 -8.58 -2.58 -13.35
N ALA A 431 -9.33 -2.96 -14.39
CA ALA A 431 -10.41 -3.93 -14.30
C ALA A 431 -9.97 -5.31 -13.73
N THR A 432 -8.84 -5.83 -14.21
CA THR A 432 -8.29 -7.13 -13.79
C THR A 432 -6.78 -7.03 -13.56
N PRO A 433 -6.17 -7.95 -12.81
CA PRO A 433 -4.72 -8.02 -12.70
C PRO A 433 -4.04 -8.18 -14.06
N GLN A 434 -4.62 -8.99 -14.96
CA GLN A 434 -4.08 -9.23 -16.29
C GLN A 434 -4.07 -7.95 -17.14
N THR A 435 -5.17 -7.20 -17.18
CA THR A 435 -5.21 -5.91 -17.93
C THR A 435 -4.20 -4.91 -17.38
N LEU A 436 -4.04 -4.86 -16.06
CA LEU A 436 -3.11 -3.94 -15.40
C LEU A 436 -1.66 -4.28 -15.71
N TRP A 437 -1.26 -5.54 -15.55
CA TRP A 437 0.12 -5.96 -15.76
C TRP A 437 0.51 -6.03 -17.24
N ASN A 438 -0.43 -6.33 -18.14
CA ASN A 438 -0.19 -6.22 -19.58
C ASN A 438 0.00 -4.76 -20.03
N ASP A 439 -0.72 -3.80 -19.44
CA ASP A 439 -0.48 -2.37 -19.71
C ASP A 439 0.91 -1.93 -19.25
N VAL A 440 1.35 -2.37 -18.06
CA VAL A 440 2.71 -2.12 -17.56
C VAL A 440 3.74 -2.74 -18.50
N LEU A 441 3.55 -4.00 -18.90
CA LEU A 441 4.44 -4.74 -19.80
C LEU A 441 4.57 -4.06 -21.16
N ARG A 442 3.45 -3.61 -21.75
CA ARG A 442 3.43 -2.89 -23.02
C ARG A 442 4.21 -1.58 -22.97
N LYS A 443 4.09 -0.84 -21.87
CA LYS A 443 4.72 0.48 -21.68
C LYS A 443 6.18 0.40 -21.25
N TYR A 444 6.52 -0.66 -20.51
CA TYR A 444 7.84 -0.86 -19.93
C TYR A 444 8.30 -2.33 -20.10
N PRO A 445 8.55 -2.77 -21.35
CA PRO A 445 8.92 -4.16 -21.65
C PRO A 445 10.29 -4.55 -21.07
N ASP A 446 11.12 -3.58 -20.71
CA ASP A 446 12.43 -3.81 -20.08
C ASP A 446 12.34 -3.93 -18.54
N ASN A 447 11.16 -3.79 -17.96
CA ASN A 447 10.97 -3.96 -16.52
C ASN A 447 10.77 -5.46 -16.19
N PRO A 448 11.57 -6.06 -15.29
CA PRO A 448 11.41 -7.47 -14.95
C PRO A 448 10.14 -7.77 -14.13
N ARG A 449 9.63 -6.81 -13.36
CA ARG A 449 8.51 -7.01 -12.44
C ARG A 449 7.20 -7.47 -13.10
N PRO A 450 6.71 -6.88 -14.22
CA PRO A 450 5.50 -7.39 -14.88
C PRO A 450 5.62 -8.86 -15.28
N TYR A 451 6.79 -9.32 -15.74
CA TYR A 451 7.00 -10.73 -16.06
C TYR A 451 6.93 -11.62 -14.82
N GLN A 452 7.50 -11.19 -13.69
CA GLN A 452 7.42 -11.92 -12.41
C GLN A 452 5.96 -12.10 -11.97
N VAL A 453 5.18 -11.02 -11.98
CA VAL A 453 3.79 -11.04 -11.51
C VAL A 453 2.89 -11.83 -12.44
N LEU A 454 3.02 -11.65 -13.76
CA LEU A 454 2.28 -12.46 -14.73
C LEU A 454 2.65 -13.94 -14.65
N ALA A 455 3.92 -14.27 -14.39
CA ALA A 455 4.34 -15.66 -14.21
C ALA A 455 3.71 -16.30 -12.97
N ASP A 456 3.63 -15.59 -11.85
CA ASP A 456 2.93 -16.09 -10.66
C ASP A 456 1.43 -16.34 -10.92
N GLN A 457 0.79 -15.52 -11.77
CA GLN A 457 -0.59 -15.76 -12.23
C GLN A 457 -0.71 -17.03 -13.07
N TYR A 458 0.12 -17.19 -14.11
CA TYR A 458 0.10 -18.40 -14.94
C TYR A 458 0.45 -19.66 -14.15
N LYS A 459 1.32 -19.55 -13.13
CA LYS A 459 1.61 -20.64 -12.20
C LYS A 459 0.37 -21.02 -11.38
N ALA A 460 -0.39 -20.05 -10.87
CA ALA A 460 -1.65 -20.32 -10.16
C ALA A 460 -2.70 -21.00 -11.06
N GLU A 461 -2.68 -20.69 -12.37
CA GLU A 461 -3.49 -21.37 -13.40
C GLU A 461 -2.93 -22.75 -13.81
N LYS A 462 -1.84 -23.24 -13.18
CA LYS A 462 -1.08 -24.45 -13.55
C LYS A 462 -0.54 -24.45 -15.00
N ARG A 463 -0.42 -23.29 -15.63
CA ARG A 463 0.15 -23.10 -16.96
C ARG A 463 1.65 -22.85 -16.87
N PHE A 464 2.39 -23.86 -16.41
CA PHE A 464 3.82 -23.74 -16.08
C PHE A 464 4.69 -23.29 -17.27
N ASP A 465 4.38 -23.72 -18.49
CA ASP A 465 5.14 -23.34 -19.70
C ASP A 465 5.19 -21.82 -19.90
N TYR A 466 4.05 -21.14 -19.76
CA TYR A 466 3.96 -19.68 -19.88
C TYR A 466 4.68 -18.98 -18.73
N ALA A 467 4.53 -19.50 -17.51
CA ALA A 467 5.20 -18.95 -16.33
C ALA A 467 6.73 -19.04 -16.45
N LEU A 468 7.26 -20.19 -16.89
CA LEU A 468 8.68 -20.40 -17.14
C LEU A 468 9.22 -19.47 -18.24
N ALA A 469 8.49 -19.29 -19.35
CA ALA A 469 8.88 -18.39 -20.43
C ALA A 469 8.99 -16.93 -19.95
N LEU A 470 8.00 -16.46 -19.18
CA LEU A 470 8.00 -15.11 -18.60
C LEU A 470 9.15 -14.90 -17.62
N LEU A 471 9.40 -15.86 -16.70
CA LEU A 471 10.50 -15.75 -15.76
C LEU A 471 11.87 -15.86 -16.44
N THR A 472 11.99 -16.65 -17.49
CA THR A 472 13.20 -16.68 -18.32
C THR A 472 13.45 -15.30 -18.92
N LYS A 473 12.42 -14.64 -19.46
CA LYS A 473 12.54 -13.26 -19.96
C LYS A 473 12.93 -12.27 -18.87
N SER A 474 12.33 -12.40 -17.68
CA SER A 474 12.68 -11.62 -16.50
C SER A 474 14.16 -11.77 -16.13
N LEU A 475 14.70 -13.00 -16.15
CA LEU A 475 16.11 -13.26 -15.88
C LEU A 475 17.03 -12.62 -16.92
N GLU A 476 16.68 -12.66 -18.20
CA GLU A 476 17.45 -12.03 -19.27
C GLU A 476 17.65 -10.52 -19.05
N LEU A 477 16.59 -9.83 -18.64
CA LEU A 477 16.60 -8.39 -18.38
C LEU A 477 17.46 -8.00 -17.16
N GLN A 478 17.75 -8.95 -16.27
CA GLN A 478 18.46 -8.73 -15.01
C GLN A 478 19.90 -9.27 -15.03
N LYS A 479 20.37 -9.77 -16.18
CA LYS A 479 21.74 -10.32 -16.32
C LYS A 479 22.79 -9.29 -15.88
N GLY A 480 23.71 -9.73 -15.02
CA GLY A 480 24.90 -8.96 -14.61
C GLY A 480 24.73 -8.06 -13.37
N ARG A 481 23.58 -8.07 -12.68
CA ARG A 481 23.40 -7.31 -11.43
C ARG A 481 22.74 -8.16 -10.32
N PRO A 482 23.52 -8.68 -9.35
CA PRO A 482 22.97 -9.28 -8.14
C PRO A 482 22.00 -8.30 -7.47
N SER A 483 20.75 -8.71 -7.27
CA SER A 483 19.70 -7.86 -6.70
C SER A 483 18.60 -8.72 -6.09
N GLU A 484 17.83 -8.14 -5.18
CA GLU A 484 16.64 -8.78 -4.60
C GLU A 484 15.61 -9.17 -5.69
N SER A 485 15.44 -8.34 -6.73
CA SER A 485 14.55 -8.65 -7.87
C SER A 485 15.01 -9.89 -8.64
N LEU A 486 16.33 -10.05 -8.83
CA LEU A 486 16.89 -11.23 -9.49
C LEU A 486 16.64 -12.47 -8.62
N ALA A 487 16.89 -12.36 -7.32
CA ALA A 487 16.61 -13.41 -6.35
C ALA A 487 15.12 -13.80 -6.32
N LEU A 488 14.19 -12.83 -6.43
CA LEU A 488 12.75 -13.10 -6.52
C LEU A 488 12.40 -13.89 -7.78
N SER A 489 12.98 -13.54 -8.93
CA SER A 489 12.75 -14.25 -10.20
C SER A 489 13.24 -15.69 -10.13
N LEU A 490 14.45 -15.90 -9.59
CA LEU A 490 15.03 -17.21 -9.36
C LEU A 490 14.24 -18.03 -8.35
N ASN A 491 13.77 -17.40 -7.26
CA ASN A 491 12.89 -18.04 -6.29
C ASN A 491 11.56 -18.49 -6.92
N ASN A 492 10.96 -17.67 -7.78
CA ASN A 492 9.71 -18.03 -8.45
C ASN A 492 9.91 -19.19 -9.44
N LEU A 493 11.05 -19.25 -10.14
CA LEU A 493 11.42 -20.43 -10.93
C LEU A 493 11.57 -21.67 -10.06
N GLY A 494 12.28 -21.56 -8.94
CA GLY A 494 12.44 -22.65 -7.98
C GLY A 494 11.10 -23.20 -7.50
N ASN A 495 10.14 -22.32 -7.19
CA ASN A 495 8.78 -22.70 -6.82
C ASN A 495 8.05 -23.47 -7.93
N ILE A 496 8.17 -23.05 -9.19
CA ILE A 496 7.57 -23.78 -10.32
C ILE A 496 8.17 -25.19 -10.43
N TYR A 497 9.48 -25.33 -10.26
CA TYR A 497 10.11 -26.66 -10.30
C TYR A 497 9.73 -27.54 -9.09
N VAL A 498 9.45 -26.95 -7.92
CA VAL A 498 8.83 -27.67 -6.80
C VAL A 498 7.45 -28.20 -7.20
N ASP A 499 6.62 -27.37 -7.83
CA ASP A 499 5.27 -27.77 -8.28
C ASP A 499 5.33 -28.85 -9.38
N LEU A 500 6.41 -28.88 -10.18
CA LEU A 500 6.69 -29.92 -11.17
C LEU A 500 7.36 -31.18 -10.59
N GLY A 501 7.74 -31.18 -9.31
CA GLY A 501 8.45 -32.29 -8.65
C GLY A 501 9.95 -32.39 -8.99
N ASP A 502 10.51 -31.47 -9.78
CA ASP A 502 11.94 -31.43 -10.09
C ASP A 502 12.72 -30.70 -8.98
N PHE A 503 12.94 -31.41 -7.88
CA PHE A 503 13.68 -30.87 -6.72
C PHE A 503 15.14 -30.52 -7.03
N LYS A 504 15.74 -31.11 -8.07
CA LYS A 504 17.11 -30.80 -8.48
C LYS A 504 17.19 -29.38 -9.04
N GLN A 505 16.31 -29.04 -9.98
CA GLN A 505 16.22 -27.69 -10.52
C GLN A 505 15.78 -26.69 -9.44
N ALA A 506 14.81 -27.06 -8.60
CA ALA A 506 14.36 -26.20 -7.50
C ALA A 506 15.52 -25.77 -6.58
N LYS A 507 16.35 -26.72 -6.12
CA LYS A 507 17.54 -26.43 -5.30
C LYS A 507 18.53 -25.53 -6.01
N MET A 508 18.78 -25.77 -7.30
CA MET A 508 19.68 -24.94 -8.10
C MET A 508 19.20 -23.49 -8.12
N TYR A 509 17.93 -23.25 -8.47
CA TYR A 509 17.38 -21.90 -8.55
C TYR A 509 17.29 -21.20 -7.19
N PHE A 510 16.90 -21.89 -6.12
CA PHE A 510 16.94 -21.30 -4.79
C PHE A 510 18.36 -20.95 -4.34
N SER A 511 19.34 -21.80 -4.61
CA SER A 511 20.75 -21.51 -4.32
C SER A 511 21.25 -20.30 -5.10
N GLN A 512 20.93 -20.20 -6.39
CA GLN A 512 21.24 -19.01 -7.18
C GLN A 512 20.54 -17.75 -6.66
N ALA A 513 19.29 -17.87 -6.18
CA ALA A 513 18.58 -16.75 -5.56
C ALA A 513 19.31 -16.23 -4.30
N ILE A 514 19.78 -17.14 -3.46
CA ILE A 514 20.56 -16.81 -2.25
C ILE A 514 21.92 -16.20 -2.62
N GLN A 515 22.57 -16.69 -3.68
CA GLN A 515 23.81 -16.07 -4.19
C GLN A 515 23.57 -14.66 -4.74
N ALA A 516 22.47 -14.45 -5.47
CA ALA A 516 22.10 -13.15 -6.02
C ALA A 516 21.74 -12.13 -4.93
N TYR A 517 21.13 -12.59 -3.83
CA TYR A 517 20.82 -11.77 -2.68
C TYR A 517 20.95 -12.59 -1.38
N PRO A 518 22.11 -12.52 -0.68
CA PRO A 518 22.37 -13.33 0.53
C PRO A 518 21.46 -13.06 1.73
N ARG A 519 20.56 -12.07 1.66
CA ARG A 519 19.52 -11.81 2.67
C ARG A 519 18.12 -12.24 2.21
N HIS A 520 18.01 -13.01 1.13
CA HIS A 520 16.72 -13.49 0.61
C HIS A 520 16.15 -14.63 1.46
N GLU A 521 15.56 -14.29 2.61
CA GLU A 521 15.02 -15.25 3.58
C GLU A 521 14.01 -16.23 2.98
N ILE A 522 13.16 -15.78 2.05
CA ILE A 522 12.15 -16.62 1.40
C ILE A 522 12.79 -17.72 0.57
N ALA A 523 13.89 -17.44 -0.12
CA ALA A 523 14.57 -18.44 -0.95
C ALA A 523 15.27 -19.48 -0.07
N ARG A 524 15.89 -19.05 1.04
CA ARG A 524 16.42 -19.96 2.06
C ARG A 524 15.32 -20.84 2.66
N TYR A 525 14.19 -20.25 3.03
CA TYR A 525 13.05 -21.00 3.57
C TYR A 525 12.54 -22.04 2.57
N ASN A 526 12.38 -21.67 1.30
CA ASN A 526 11.95 -22.59 0.26
C ASN A 526 13.00 -23.68 -0.02
N LEU A 527 14.29 -23.35 0.06
CA LEU A 527 15.36 -24.34 -0.03
C LEU A 527 15.33 -25.34 1.13
N ILE A 528 15.12 -24.88 2.36
CA ILE A 528 14.93 -25.74 3.54
C ILE A 528 13.75 -26.69 3.32
N PHE A 529 12.63 -26.17 2.82
CA PHE A 529 11.48 -26.98 2.48
C PHE A 529 11.82 -28.08 1.48
N VAL A 530 12.59 -27.77 0.43
CA VAL A 530 13.04 -28.79 -0.53
C VAL A 530 13.99 -29.79 0.10
N PHE A 531 14.91 -29.38 0.99
CA PHE A 531 15.77 -30.33 1.72
C PHE A 531 14.97 -31.28 2.62
N ILE A 532 13.93 -30.78 3.29
CA ILE A 532 13.03 -31.63 4.09
C ILE A 532 12.34 -32.65 3.19
N ARG A 533 11.87 -32.24 2.01
CA ARG A 533 11.19 -33.10 1.01
C ARG A 533 12.07 -34.13 0.32
N THR A 534 13.39 -33.98 0.40
CA THR A 534 14.34 -34.93 -0.18
C THR A 534 15.10 -35.69 0.90
N GLY A 535 14.68 -35.59 2.17
CA GLY A 535 15.33 -36.24 3.30
C GLY A 535 16.72 -35.69 3.69
N GLU A 536 17.14 -34.56 3.13
CA GLU A 536 18.44 -33.92 3.38
C GLU A 536 18.43 -33.06 4.66
N TYR A 537 18.07 -33.68 5.78
CA TYR A 537 17.81 -32.97 7.04
C TYR A 537 19.02 -32.21 7.60
N GLN A 538 20.25 -32.69 7.36
CA GLN A 538 21.46 -31.98 7.80
C GLN A 538 21.65 -30.65 7.06
N MET A 539 21.38 -30.64 5.75
CA MET A 539 21.44 -29.40 4.95
C MET A 539 20.31 -28.45 5.34
N ALA A 540 19.11 -28.99 5.63
CA ALA A 540 17.99 -28.23 6.17
C ALA A 540 18.35 -27.57 7.51
N LEU A 541 19.04 -28.29 8.40
CA LEU A 541 19.46 -27.79 9.71
C LEU A 541 20.48 -26.65 9.59
N GLN A 542 21.47 -26.79 8.71
CA GLN A 542 22.43 -25.72 8.43
C GLN A 542 21.72 -24.47 7.88
N ALA A 543 20.85 -24.63 6.89
CA ALA A 543 20.16 -23.50 6.26
C ALA A 543 19.18 -22.79 7.22
N VAL A 544 18.52 -23.51 8.14
CA VAL A 544 17.67 -22.87 9.16
C VAL A 544 18.50 -22.15 10.23
N ASP A 545 19.72 -22.64 10.52
CA ASP A 545 20.63 -21.95 11.43
C ASP A 545 21.10 -20.61 10.86
N GLU A 546 21.39 -20.54 9.56
CA GLU A 546 21.65 -19.25 8.88
C GLU A 546 20.46 -18.28 8.97
N LEU A 547 19.22 -18.77 8.87
CA LEU A 547 18.01 -17.94 9.06
C LEU A 547 17.90 -17.41 10.49
N LEU A 548 18.25 -18.25 11.48
CA LEU A 548 18.24 -17.89 12.89
C LEU A 548 19.39 -16.97 13.28
N GLU A 549 20.54 -17.03 12.60
CA GLU A 549 21.60 -16.04 12.78
C GLU A 549 21.14 -14.64 12.35
N MET A 550 20.38 -14.55 11.25
CA MET A 550 19.79 -13.28 10.81
C MET A 550 18.65 -12.81 11.72
N ASN A 551 17.80 -13.73 12.19
CA ASN A 551 16.66 -13.42 13.06
C ASN A 551 16.56 -14.41 14.24
N PRO A 552 17.32 -14.19 15.35
CA PRO A 552 17.47 -15.18 16.44
C PRO A 552 16.19 -15.55 17.19
N ASN A 553 15.18 -14.69 17.15
CA ASN A 553 13.91 -14.88 17.85
C ASN A 553 12.73 -15.07 16.91
N HIS A 554 12.96 -15.39 15.63
CA HIS A 554 11.86 -15.61 14.69
C HIS A 554 11.14 -16.94 15.01
N ASN A 555 9.92 -16.87 15.56
CA ASN A 555 9.19 -18.06 16.03
C ASN A 555 9.05 -19.16 14.95
N LYS A 556 8.75 -18.78 13.69
CA LYS A 556 8.58 -19.70 12.55
C LYS A 556 9.87 -20.46 12.23
N TYR A 557 11.03 -19.80 12.24
CA TYR A 557 12.30 -20.46 11.95
C TYR A 557 12.72 -21.40 13.09
N ILE A 558 12.48 -20.98 14.34
CA ILE A 558 12.69 -21.85 15.51
C ILE A 558 11.79 -23.09 15.41
N ASN A 559 10.54 -22.93 15.00
CA ASN A 559 9.62 -24.05 14.77
C ASN A 559 10.09 -24.94 13.61
N VAL A 560 10.56 -24.39 12.49
CA VAL A 560 11.11 -25.19 11.39
C VAL A 560 12.33 -25.99 11.85
N LYS A 561 13.24 -25.41 12.64
CA LYS A 561 14.36 -26.16 13.25
C LYS A 561 13.86 -27.31 14.12
N GLY A 562 12.85 -27.07 14.95
CA GLY A 562 12.20 -28.12 15.73
C GLY A 562 11.60 -29.23 14.84
N PHE A 563 10.99 -28.86 13.71
CA PHE A 563 10.40 -29.81 12.77
C PHE A 563 11.46 -30.68 12.05
N ILE A 564 12.59 -30.09 11.66
CA ILE A 564 13.73 -30.82 11.10
C ILE A 564 14.26 -31.84 12.12
N LEU A 565 14.45 -31.43 13.37
CA LEU A 565 14.89 -32.33 14.46
C LEU A 565 13.87 -33.44 14.74
N TYR A 566 12.58 -33.13 14.67
CA TYR A 566 11.50 -34.11 14.78
C TYR A 566 11.59 -35.18 13.68
N LYS A 567 11.84 -34.77 12.42
CA LYS A 567 12.05 -35.70 11.29
C LYS A 567 13.34 -36.52 11.42
N MET A 568 14.36 -35.97 12.06
CA MET A 568 15.57 -36.69 12.46
C MET A 568 15.37 -37.58 13.70
N THR A 569 14.15 -37.72 14.22
CA THR A 569 13.77 -38.51 15.42
C THR A 569 14.33 -37.99 16.76
N ASP A 570 14.95 -36.81 16.80
CA ASP A 570 15.33 -36.15 18.05
C ASP A 570 14.15 -35.36 18.64
N TYR A 571 13.18 -36.12 19.16
CA TYR A 571 11.94 -35.55 19.71
C TYR A 571 12.20 -34.64 20.92
N ASN A 572 13.22 -34.94 21.73
CA ASN A 572 13.55 -34.14 22.90
C ASN A 572 14.10 -32.77 22.51
N ALA A 573 14.97 -32.69 21.51
CA ALA A 573 15.42 -31.40 20.98
C ALA A 573 14.29 -30.64 20.27
N ALA A 574 13.48 -31.34 19.47
CA ALA A 574 12.32 -30.76 18.81
C ALA A 574 11.38 -30.06 19.81
N ILE A 575 11.03 -30.74 20.91
CA ILE A 575 10.18 -30.19 21.99
C ILE A 575 10.77 -28.90 22.58
N ARG A 576 12.09 -28.80 22.77
CA ARG A 576 12.72 -27.57 23.29
C ARG A 576 12.53 -26.40 22.33
N HIS A 577 12.72 -26.64 21.03
CA HIS A 577 12.55 -25.62 20.00
C HIS A 577 11.08 -25.22 19.84
N PHE A 578 10.15 -26.17 19.79
CA PHE A 578 8.71 -25.86 19.74
C PHE A 578 8.25 -25.08 20.97
N ARG A 579 8.72 -25.44 22.16
CA ARG A 579 8.44 -24.67 23.39
C ARG A 579 8.93 -23.24 23.27
N ARG A 580 10.16 -23.02 22.77
CA ARG A 580 10.69 -21.66 22.56
C ARG A 580 9.87 -20.88 21.53
N ALA A 581 9.48 -21.51 20.42
CA ALA A 581 8.61 -20.87 19.42
C ALA A 581 7.26 -20.47 20.01
N LEU A 582 6.66 -21.31 20.86
CA LEU A 582 5.40 -21.02 21.56
C LEU A 582 5.54 -20.01 22.69
N GLN A 583 6.72 -19.88 23.32
CA GLN A 583 6.96 -18.79 24.28
C GLN A 583 6.95 -17.42 23.58
N LEU A 584 7.49 -17.36 22.36
CA LEU A 584 7.51 -16.14 21.54
C LEU A 584 6.13 -15.84 20.92
N ALA A 585 5.43 -16.89 20.48
CA ALA A 585 4.09 -16.78 19.92
C ALA A 585 3.17 -17.89 20.48
N PRO A 586 2.51 -17.66 21.63
CA PRO A 586 1.67 -18.68 22.30
C PRO A 586 0.51 -19.20 21.45
N GLY A 587 0.06 -18.41 20.47
CA GLY A 587 -1.03 -18.76 19.57
C GLY A 587 -0.61 -19.39 18.24
N TYR A 588 0.68 -19.67 18.03
CA TYR A 588 1.17 -20.13 16.72
C TYR A 588 0.71 -21.55 16.41
N LEU A 589 -0.25 -21.68 15.47
CA LEU A 589 -0.97 -22.93 15.19
C LEU A 589 -0.03 -24.10 14.85
N ASN A 590 0.88 -23.91 13.90
CA ASN A 590 1.85 -24.95 13.53
C ASN A 590 2.77 -25.33 14.69
N GLY A 591 3.11 -24.38 15.57
CA GLY A 591 3.88 -24.65 16.78
C GLY A 591 3.12 -25.56 17.77
N LEU A 592 1.82 -25.37 17.92
CA LEU A 592 0.96 -26.20 18.78
C LEU A 592 0.85 -27.63 18.23
N ILE A 593 0.60 -27.77 16.92
CA ILE A 593 0.49 -29.08 16.25
C ILE A 593 1.82 -29.84 16.37
N ASN A 594 2.92 -29.19 16.00
CA ASN A 594 4.24 -29.79 16.02
C ASN A 594 4.68 -30.18 17.44
N MET A 595 4.38 -29.35 18.45
CA MET A 595 4.62 -29.68 19.86
C MET A 595 3.80 -30.91 20.29
N GLY A 596 2.52 -30.95 19.94
CA GLY A 596 1.64 -32.10 20.22
C GLY A 596 2.18 -33.38 19.62
N MET A 597 2.59 -33.35 18.35
CA MET A 597 3.13 -34.53 17.67
C MET A 597 4.49 -34.97 18.20
N ALA A 598 5.39 -34.04 18.53
CA ALA A 598 6.67 -34.40 19.15
C ALA A 598 6.47 -35.02 20.55
N LEU A 599 5.50 -34.51 21.33
CA LEU A 599 5.13 -35.11 22.61
C LEU A 599 4.55 -36.52 22.44
N SER A 600 3.68 -36.72 21.45
CA SER A 600 3.12 -38.04 21.10
C SER A 600 4.23 -39.04 20.78
N ARG A 601 5.18 -38.68 19.91
CA ARG A 601 6.33 -39.54 19.57
C ARG A 601 7.29 -39.78 20.74
N SER A 602 7.35 -38.86 21.71
CA SER A 602 8.08 -39.06 22.97
C SER A 602 7.32 -39.87 24.04
N GLY A 603 6.10 -40.34 23.74
CA GLY A 603 5.26 -41.14 24.64
C GLY A 603 4.40 -40.35 25.63
N ASN A 604 4.37 -39.01 25.53
CA ASN A 604 3.59 -38.16 26.42
C ASN A 604 2.23 -37.79 25.79
N PHE A 605 1.37 -38.80 25.65
CA PHE A 605 0.12 -38.72 24.89
C PHE A 605 -0.92 -37.75 25.48
N GLU A 606 -0.96 -37.63 26.81
CA GLU A 606 -1.91 -36.73 27.49
C GLU A 606 -1.57 -35.26 27.21
N ARG A 607 -0.30 -34.87 27.37
CA ARG A 607 0.13 -33.50 27.02
C ARG A 607 0.03 -33.27 25.52
N ALA A 608 0.28 -34.28 24.69
CA ALA A 608 0.08 -34.19 23.25
C ALA A 608 -1.38 -33.81 22.91
N ASP A 609 -2.38 -34.53 23.45
CA ASP A 609 -3.79 -34.22 23.22
C ASP A 609 -4.16 -32.83 23.76
N TRP A 610 -3.59 -32.40 24.89
CA TRP A 610 -3.80 -31.05 25.41
C TRP A 610 -3.39 -29.96 24.40
N PHE A 611 -2.18 -30.06 23.83
CA PHE A 611 -1.71 -29.10 22.82
C PHE A 611 -2.55 -29.16 21.54
N LEU A 612 -2.94 -30.36 21.10
CA LEU A 612 -3.76 -30.55 19.90
C LEU A 612 -5.20 -30.03 20.09
N ARG A 613 -5.79 -30.13 21.29
CA ARG A 613 -7.07 -29.50 21.63
C ARG A 613 -6.96 -27.97 21.62
N LEU A 614 -5.86 -27.42 22.10
CA LEU A 614 -5.62 -25.97 22.04
C LEU A 614 -5.50 -25.49 20.59
N ALA A 615 -4.84 -26.27 19.72
CA ALA A 615 -4.78 -26.01 18.30
C ALA A 615 -6.19 -26.07 17.67
N GLN A 616 -6.97 -27.11 17.97
CA GLN A 616 -8.33 -27.29 17.47
C GLN A 616 -9.27 -26.16 17.91
N ALA A 617 -9.15 -25.68 19.15
CA ALA A 617 -9.95 -24.54 19.62
C ALA A 617 -9.70 -23.26 18.80
N LYS A 618 -8.50 -23.12 18.20
CA LYS A 618 -8.14 -22.00 17.32
C LYS A 618 -8.56 -22.21 15.87
N ALA A 619 -8.50 -23.44 15.38
CA ALA A 619 -8.89 -23.80 14.03
C ALA A 619 -9.77 -25.07 14.08
N PRO A 620 -11.08 -24.94 14.38
CA PRO A 620 -11.94 -26.09 14.65
C PRO A 620 -12.11 -27.05 13.47
N ASN A 621 -11.94 -26.54 12.25
CA ASN A 621 -12.15 -27.28 10.99
C ASN A 621 -10.84 -27.66 10.28
N ASP A 622 -9.68 -27.49 10.93
CA ASP A 622 -8.39 -27.84 10.33
C ASP A 622 -8.15 -29.35 10.38
N THR A 623 -8.05 -29.97 9.20
CA THR A 623 -7.92 -31.42 9.04
C THR A 623 -6.58 -31.95 9.54
N ALA A 624 -5.50 -31.18 9.45
CA ALA A 624 -4.18 -31.59 9.92
C ALA A 624 -4.18 -31.80 11.44
N ILE A 625 -4.95 -30.99 12.17
CA ILE A 625 -5.13 -31.15 13.62
C ILE A 625 -5.88 -32.44 13.92
N MET A 626 -6.95 -32.74 13.19
CA MET A 626 -7.75 -33.95 13.41
C MET A 626 -6.94 -35.22 13.13
N PHE A 627 -6.18 -35.25 12.03
CA PHE A 627 -5.29 -36.37 11.75
C PHE A 627 -4.18 -36.50 12.79
N SER A 628 -3.61 -35.39 13.25
CA SER A 628 -2.65 -35.40 14.37
C SER A 628 -3.25 -36.00 15.64
N ARG A 629 -4.52 -35.66 15.95
CA ARG A 629 -5.24 -36.23 17.10
C ARG A 629 -5.53 -37.71 16.92
N ILE A 630 -5.91 -38.16 15.72
CA ILE A 630 -6.10 -39.58 15.41
C ILE A 630 -4.77 -40.34 15.58
N ASP A 631 -3.66 -39.85 15.04
CA ASP A 631 -2.34 -40.51 15.18
C ASP A 631 -1.90 -40.61 16.65
N ASN A 632 -2.12 -39.56 17.45
CA ASN A 632 -1.89 -39.61 18.90
C ASN A 632 -2.82 -40.61 19.61
N ALA A 633 -4.10 -40.64 19.25
CA ALA A 633 -5.08 -41.55 19.84
C ALA A 633 -4.80 -43.02 19.49
N LEU A 634 -4.37 -43.29 18.25
CA LEU A 634 -3.89 -44.61 17.83
C LEU A 634 -2.62 -45.03 18.57
N SER A 635 -1.74 -44.08 18.90
CA SER A 635 -0.53 -44.34 19.67
C SER A 635 -0.79 -44.60 21.16
N SER A 636 -1.88 -44.04 21.70
CA SER A 636 -2.31 -44.22 23.09
C SER A 636 -3.43 -45.24 23.28
N VAL A 637 -3.87 -45.91 22.20
CA VAL A 637 -4.97 -46.89 22.18
C VAL A 637 -6.28 -46.30 22.75
N ASN A 638 -6.63 -45.09 22.31
CA ASN A 638 -7.84 -44.37 22.72
C ASN A 638 -8.89 -44.35 21.60
N ASP A 639 -9.70 -45.42 21.53
CA ASP A 639 -10.71 -45.61 20.46
C ASP A 639 -11.82 -44.54 20.45
N VAL A 640 -12.13 -43.94 21.60
CA VAL A 640 -13.14 -42.88 21.70
C VAL A 640 -12.70 -41.65 20.92
N VAL A 641 -11.46 -41.20 21.13
CA VAL A 641 -10.91 -40.02 20.44
C VAL A 641 -10.72 -40.29 18.95
N VAL A 642 -10.35 -41.52 18.57
CA VAL A 642 -10.30 -41.92 17.15
C VAL A 642 -11.68 -41.78 16.52
N LYS A 643 -12.71 -42.37 17.13
CA LYS A 643 -14.08 -42.33 16.61
C LYS A 643 -14.60 -40.89 16.50
N GLU A 644 -14.42 -40.08 17.53
CA GLU A 644 -14.86 -38.68 17.54
C GLU A 644 -14.25 -37.86 16.39
N ASN A 645 -12.95 -37.99 16.15
CA ASN A 645 -12.27 -37.22 15.09
C ASN A 645 -12.57 -37.77 13.69
N VAL A 646 -12.76 -39.09 13.54
CA VAL A 646 -13.19 -39.70 12.27
C VAL A 646 -14.61 -39.25 11.92
N ASP A 647 -15.55 -39.33 12.87
CA ASP A 647 -16.93 -38.87 12.67
C ASP A 647 -16.98 -37.38 12.33
N PHE A 648 -16.11 -36.57 12.92
CA PHE A 648 -15.99 -35.15 12.58
C PHE A 648 -15.44 -34.93 11.16
N LEU A 649 -14.35 -35.60 10.79
CA LEU A 649 -13.76 -35.51 9.46
C LEU A 649 -14.78 -35.88 8.36
N LEU A 650 -15.55 -36.95 8.57
CA LEU A 650 -16.59 -37.39 7.62
C LEU A 650 -17.78 -36.41 7.52
N ARG A 651 -17.99 -35.55 8.52
CA ARG A 651 -19.03 -34.50 8.45
C ARG A 651 -18.56 -33.26 7.69
N ILE A 652 -17.27 -32.94 7.76
CA ILE A 652 -16.74 -31.70 7.17
C ILE A 652 -16.14 -31.91 5.77
N LEU A 653 -15.72 -33.14 5.44
CA LEU A 653 -15.08 -33.46 4.17
C LEU A 653 -16.04 -34.18 3.22
N THR A 654 -15.97 -33.83 1.94
CA THR A 654 -16.64 -34.58 0.88
C THR A 654 -15.84 -35.84 0.52
N MET A 655 -16.51 -36.83 -0.09
CA MET A 655 -15.84 -38.04 -0.60
C MET A 655 -14.73 -37.72 -1.60
N GLU A 656 -14.87 -36.65 -2.37
CA GLU A 656 -13.86 -36.19 -3.32
C GLU A 656 -12.62 -35.64 -2.59
N GLN A 657 -12.82 -34.82 -1.56
CA GLN A 657 -11.72 -34.31 -0.72
C GLN A 657 -10.97 -35.43 0.01
N ILE A 658 -11.70 -36.42 0.52
CA ILE A 658 -11.09 -37.60 1.12
C ILE A 658 -10.31 -38.41 0.08
N SER A 659 -10.86 -38.58 -1.13
CA SER A 659 -10.18 -39.27 -2.23
C SER A 659 -8.91 -38.55 -2.70
N GLU A 660 -8.91 -37.22 -2.67
CA GLU A 660 -7.73 -36.42 -3.00
C GLU A 660 -6.65 -36.54 -1.92
N LEU A 661 -7.02 -36.52 -0.64
CA LEU A 661 -6.13 -36.80 0.48
C LEU A 661 -5.53 -38.22 0.40
N LEU A 662 -6.31 -39.19 -0.09
CA LEU A 662 -5.85 -40.56 -0.31
C LEU A 662 -4.88 -40.71 -1.49
N ARG A 663 -4.91 -39.81 -2.46
CA ARG A 663 -4.02 -39.83 -3.64
C ARG A 663 -2.72 -39.08 -3.41
N ASN A 664 -2.70 -38.10 -2.51
CA ASN A 664 -1.57 -37.20 -2.26
C ASN A 664 -0.59 -37.70 -1.17
N ASP A 665 -0.21 -38.98 -1.21
CA ASP A 665 0.73 -39.59 -0.25
C ASP A 665 2.14 -38.97 -0.29
N GLU A 666 2.47 -38.29 -1.39
CA GLU A 666 3.75 -37.60 -1.64
C GLU A 666 4.04 -36.41 -0.70
N GLN A 667 3.07 -35.98 0.13
CA GLN A 667 3.24 -34.89 1.09
C GLN A 667 3.54 -35.35 2.52
N SER A 668 3.61 -36.67 2.79
CA SER A 668 3.82 -37.24 4.13
C SER A 668 5.07 -36.68 4.85
N GLU A 669 6.14 -36.39 4.11
CA GLU A 669 7.38 -35.84 4.67
C GLU A 669 7.21 -34.45 5.29
N LEU A 670 6.19 -33.70 4.91
CA LEU A 670 5.89 -32.37 5.46
C LEU A 670 4.93 -32.38 6.64
N LEU A 671 4.30 -33.52 6.90
CA LEU A 671 3.31 -33.63 7.95
C LEU A 671 4.00 -33.93 9.29
N PRO A 672 3.56 -33.31 10.40
CA PRO A 672 4.05 -33.66 11.72
C PRO A 672 3.50 -35.01 12.22
N TYR A 673 2.56 -35.61 11.50
CA TYR A 673 1.93 -36.88 11.84
C TYR A 673 2.09 -37.90 10.72
N ASP A 674 1.81 -39.15 11.05
CA ASP A 674 1.78 -40.25 10.08
C ASP A 674 0.39 -40.30 9.43
N LEU A 675 0.30 -39.77 8.21
CA LEU A 675 -0.97 -39.67 7.48
C LEU A 675 -1.53 -41.04 7.12
N GLU A 676 -0.69 -41.97 6.66
CA GLU A 676 -1.13 -43.31 6.28
C GLU A 676 -1.78 -44.02 7.48
N ARG A 677 -1.11 -43.95 8.63
CA ARG A 677 -1.63 -44.50 9.88
C ARG A 677 -2.91 -43.79 10.33
N ALA A 678 -2.94 -42.46 10.30
CA ALA A 678 -4.11 -41.68 10.70
C ALA A 678 -5.32 -41.89 9.77
N MET A 679 -5.08 -42.24 8.50
CA MET A 679 -6.13 -42.51 7.52
C MET A 679 -6.73 -43.91 7.65
N SER A 680 -6.03 -44.87 8.27
CA SER A 680 -6.50 -46.26 8.39
C SER A 680 -7.92 -46.38 9.01
N PRO A 681 -8.24 -45.71 10.14
CA PRO A 681 -9.59 -45.72 10.70
C PRO A 681 -10.64 -45.07 9.78
N VAL A 682 -10.26 -44.02 9.04
CA VAL A 682 -11.14 -43.33 8.09
C VAL A 682 -11.49 -44.26 6.92
N ARG A 683 -10.49 -44.92 6.33
CA ARG A 683 -10.70 -45.92 5.25
C ARG A 683 -11.61 -47.04 5.72
N LYS A 684 -11.36 -47.59 6.91
CA LYS A 684 -12.16 -48.68 7.48
C LYS A 684 -13.62 -48.26 7.69
N ARG A 685 -13.86 -47.02 8.12
CA ARG A 685 -15.21 -46.49 8.33
C ARG A 685 -15.96 -46.33 7.00
N LEU A 686 -15.30 -45.79 5.98
CA LEU A 686 -15.88 -45.65 4.64
C LEU A 686 -16.26 -47.01 4.04
N THR A 687 -15.42 -48.03 4.18
CA THR A 687 -15.74 -49.39 3.70
C THR A 687 -16.87 -50.10 4.44
N MET A 688 -17.33 -49.58 5.59
CA MET A 688 -18.49 -50.12 6.32
C MET A 688 -19.80 -49.39 6.01
N GLU A 689 -19.74 -48.19 5.46
CA GLU A 689 -20.91 -47.37 5.09
C GLU A 689 -21.35 -47.57 3.63
N PHE A 690 -20.54 -48.27 2.83
CA PHE A 690 -20.87 -48.85 1.52
C PHE A 690 -20.99 -50.37 1.65
#